data_AF-A0A067C1U1-F1
#
_entry.id   AF-A0A067C1U1-F1
#
_cell.length_a   1.000
_cell.length_b   1.000
_cell.length_c   1.000
_cell.angle_alpha   90.00
_cell.angle_beta   90.00
_cell.angle_gamma   90.00
#
_symmetry.space_group_name_H-M   'P 1'
#
loop_
_entity.id
_entity.type
_entity.pdbx_description
1 polymer ?
#
loop_
_entity_poly.entity_id
_entity_poly.type
_entity_poly.pdbx_seq_one_letter_code
_entity_poly.pdbx_strand_id
1 'polypeptide(L)'
;MGRYDDVLALLATDSTRAIALLRGVARQAHAADEVVMGYALQARNDALCFELLQGDDGRIFDALRIAGDFDIALSRSVHPKVVAFPSSAIPGIVLHGVAAAKVRMMRGRDVDGVRLLFWPKAHRARLVGLPTSVQWLVRAVDDPRHRVATLALLGASDVATVAAEIFAKFRDRDASPLHLLTSGQRLQLYVASTWVSAFPAIAAALLASSEPQLACLFLETYLTLQSDVALSTASTWIHAVLTKFGWEHFVSALQSLLRRWSPTHLEHAFQLVASLAGVDPTPVCSRLAAPFLGELVRASYDVLHAQLVLRLHTPITAYAEATSLLTRSLLLEQYVDVTRFEVVAGTWLYDRLPTALLLEIAAFGATDVCKIATLVARHPASFPPIAVVAPAVWAVRNVNVNLNVSVNLNLGSLVPDVARTGPSAAFDNAAWGSVLLVDVMTATLLAARCDTIGWSPAFLEACYVHAGLALLPALVAVLSAHPSLGATTNVVAILQRAPEVLRRATPPDTIGHLARDVQLHLLLTVLEGMPSTGQIDALVTSLLHELDGMPWALHAYRAVIYRLLASFSHLLTPHARLRLVQACLQSHEAALQVPRRGLAMDDLYVACDCVACTRLHGELLASDMRCLLSMSGPVPRCLRQLVLNHNDRLLLEHECATSYRVRKTLLSVVQTANGPDGDLRRVAALRELKTTTLQALQPPAKRRWLWFF
;
A
#
# COMPACT_ATOMS: atom_id res chain seq x y z
N MET A 1 -35.95 -37.76 -6.84
CA MET A 1 -36.84 -38.61 -7.66
C MET A 1 -38.23 -38.67 -7.06
N GLY A 2 -38.40 -39.14 -5.81
CA GLY A 2 -39.73 -39.36 -5.19
C GLY A 2 -40.82 -38.33 -5.52
N ARG A 3 -40.59 -37.03 -5.29
CA ARG A 3 -41.64 -36.01 -5.40
C ARG A 3 -42.30 -35.84 -6.77
N TYR A 4 -41.62 -36.14 -7.88
CA TYR A 4 -42.20 -35.97 -9.22
C TYR A 4 -42.85 -37.26 -9.76
N ASP A 5 -42.30 -38.42 -9.39
CA ASP A 5 -42.93 -39.71 -9.70
C ASP A 5 -44.28 -39.85 -8.97
N ASP A 6 -44.35 -39.31 -7.74
CA ASP A 6 -45.58 -39.19 -6.96
C ASP A 6 -46.66 -38.35 -7.68
N VAL A 7 -46.27 -37.33 -8.47
CA VAL A 7 -47.23 -36.50 -9.22
C VAL A 7 -47.97 -37.35 -10.24
N LEU A 8 -47.28 -38.23 -10.97
CA LEU A 8 -47.92 -39.04 -12.00
C LEU A 8 -48.89 -40.06 -11.41
N ALA A 9 -48.52 -40.69 -10.29
CA ALA A 9 -49.40 -41.59 -9.56
C ALA A 9 -50.64 -40.86 -9.00
N LEU A 10 -50.45 -39.65 -8.48
CA LEU A 10 -51.53 -38.82 -7.97
C LEU A 10 -52.43 -38.29 -9.09
N LEU A 11 -51.92 -37.96 -10.27
CA LEU A 11 -52.76 -37.48 -11.37
C LEU A 11 -53.79 -38.52 -11.84
N ALA A 12 -53.53 -39.80 -11.62
CA ALA A 12 -54.49 -40.87 -11.91
C ALA A 12 -55.62 -40.98 -10.89
N THR A 13 -55.44 -40.47 -9.66
CA THR A 13 -56.32 -40.74 -8.51
C THR A 13 -56.87 -39.49 -7.83
N ASP A 14 -56.08 -38.42 -7.71
CA ASP A 14 -56.40 -37.15 -7.06
C ASP A 14 -55.64 -35.97 -7.71
N SER A 15 -56.25 -35.36 -8.72
CA SER A 15 -55.66 -34.24 -9.46
C SER A 15 -55.43 -32.99 -8.59
N THR A 16 -56.26 -32.77 -7.56
CA THR A 16 -56.13 -31.61 -6.66
C THR A 16 -54.85 -31.73 -5.84
N ARG A 17 -54.59 -32.91 -5.28
CA ARG A 17 -53.37 -33.18 -4.52
C ARG A 17 -52.13 -33.16 -5.41
N ALA A 18 -52.23 -33.64 -6.66
CA ALA A 18 -51.16 -33.53 -7.64
C ALA A 18 -50.80 -32.07 -7.95
N ILE A 19 -51.80 -31.20 -8.16
CA ILE A 19 -51.58 -29.76 -8.38
C ILE A 19 -50.93 -29.11 -7.15
N ALA A 20 -51.42 -29.43 -5.94
CA ALA A 20 -50.82 -28.92 -4.70
C ALA A 20 -49.35 -29.36 -4.56
N LEU A 21 -49.04 -30.60 -4.92
CA LEU A 21 -47.67 -31.12 -4.93
C LEU A 21 -46.80 -30.37 -5.95
N LEU A 22 -47.28 -30.15 -7.17
CA LEU A 22 -46.57 -29.38 -8.19
C LEU A 22 -46.25 -27.95 -7.72
N ARG A 23 -47.21 -27.26 -7.09
CA ARG A 23 -46.97 -25.93 -6.49
C ARG A 23 -45.93 -25.98 -5.38
N GLY A 24 -45.99 -27.01 -4.53
CA GLY A 24 -44.99 -27.24 -3.48
C GLY A 24 -43.59 -27.47 -4.04
N VAL A 25 -43.49 -28.24 -5.12
CA VAL A 25 -42.23 -28.51 -5.82
C VAL A 25 -41.70 -27.25 -6.49
N ALA A 26 -42.53 -26.45 -7.15
CA ALA A 26 -42.11 -25.18 -7.75
C ALA A 26 -41.45 -24.23 -6.74
N ARG A 27 -42.03 -24.13 -5.52
CA ARG A 27 -41.49 -23.31 -4.43
C ARG A 27 -40.17 -23.83 -3.84
N GLN A 28 -39.91 -25.13 -3.97
CA GLN A 28 -38.71 -25.78 -3.46
C GLN A 28 -37.62 -25.95 -4.52
N ALA A 29 -37.94 -25.66 -5.78
CA ALA A 29 -37.07 -25.92 -6.92
C ALA A 29 -35.78 -25.08 -6.92
N HIS A 30 -35.73 -24.01 -6.11
CA HIS A 30 -34.51 -23.24 -5.87
C HIS A 30 -33.30 -24.12 -5.47
N ALA A 31 -33.54 -25.25 -4.81
CA ALA A 31 -32.49 -26.17 -4.35
C ALA A 31 -32.15 -27.30 -5.34
N ALA A 32 -32.78 -27.35 -6.52
CA ALA A 32 -32.54 -28.39 -7.51
C ALA A 32 -31.50 -27.96 -8.55
N ASP A 33 -30.53 -28.84 -8.82
CA ASP A 33 -29.49 -28.65 -9.84
C ASP A 33 -30.05 -28.61 -11.27
N GLU A 34 -31.22 -29.23 -11.48
CA GLU A 34 -31.85 -29.32 -12.79
C GLU A 34 -32.92 -28.28 -12.98
N VAL A 35 -32.64 -27.39 -13.93
CA VAL A 35 -33.45 -26.22 -14.21
C VAL A 35 -34.68 -26.57 -15.04
N VAL A 36 -34.59 -27.57 -15.92
CA VAL A 36 -35.65 -27.98 -16.86
C VAL A 36 -35.99 -29.46 -16.70
N MET A 37 -37.27 -29.72 -16.51
CA MET A 37 -37.83 -31.07 -16.47
C MET A 37 -38.43 -31.42 -17.83
N GLY A 38 -38.38 -32.70 -18.17
CA GLY A 38 -38.93 -33.27 -19.40
C GLY A 38 -39.86 -34.43 -19.11
N TYR A 39 -40.90 -34.58 -19.92
CA TYR A 39 -41.83 -35.69 -19.88
C TYR A 39 -42.01 -36.19 -21.32
N ALA A 40 -41.62 -37.45 -21.57
CA ALA A 40 -41.79 -38.06 -22.89
C ALA A 40 -43.28 -38.33 -23.12
N LEU A 41 -43.82 -37.82 -24.23
CA LEU A 41 -45.21 -38.05 -24.60
C LEU A 41 -45.41 -39.52 -24.99
N GLN A 42 -46.53 -40.10 -24.59
CA GLN A 42 -46.88 -41.49 -24.96
C GLN A 42 -47.39 -41.57 -26.40
N ALA A 43 -48.10 -40.53 -26.86
CA ALA A 43 -48.55 -40.43 -28.24
C ALA A 43 -47.37 -40.14 -29.18
N ARG A 44 -47.17 -41.00 -30.20
CA ARG A 44 -46.16 -40.82 -31.26
C ARG A 44 -46.56 -39.74 -32.28
N ASN A 45 -46.97 -38.58 -31.78
CA ASN A 45 -47.28 -37.45 -32.64
C ASN A 45 -46.05 -36.57 -32.78
N ASP A 46 -45.55 -36.46 -34.01
CA ASP A 46 -44.38 -35.63 -34.31
C ASP A 46 -44.71 -34.12 -34.36
N ALA A 47 -46.00 -33.76 -34.30
CA ALA A 47 -46.45 -32.37 -34.28
C ALA A 47 -46.23 -31.71 -32.91
N LEU A 48 -45.62 -30.52 -32.91
CA LEU A 48 -45.44 -29.68 -31.73
C LEU A 48 -46.72 -28.86 -31.46
N CYS A 49 -47.79 -29.53 -31.06
CA CYS A 49 -49.14 -28.97 -30.91
C CYS A 49 -49.76 -29.40 -29.57
N PHE A 50 -50.12 -28.44 -28.72
CA PHE A 50 -50.64 -28.71 -27.37
C PHE A 50 -52.07 -29.28 -27.41
N GLU A 51 -52.83 -28.92 -28.44
CA GLU A 51 -54.21 -29.36 -28.68
C GLU A 51 -54.31 -30.87 -28.96
N LEU A 52 -53.18 -31.51 -29.29
CA LEU A 52 -53.10 -32.94 -29.58
C LEU A 52 -52.71 -33.78 -28.35
N LEU A 53 -52.48 -33.14 -27.20
CA LEU A 53 -52.18 -33.85 -25.94
C LEU A 53 -53.48 -34.47 -25.40
N GLN A 54 -53.48 -35.81 -25.26
CA GLN A 54 -54.62 -36.59 -24.79
C GLN A 54 -54.20 -37.56 -23.67
N GLY A 55 -55.19 -38.16 -22.99
CA GLY A 55 -54.93 -39.15 -21.94
C GLY A 55 -54.05 -38.61 -20.81
N ASP A 56 -53.04 -39.39 -20.41
CA ASP A 56 -52.08 -39.00 -19.38
C ASP A 56 -51.30 -37.72 -19.75
N ASP A 57 -50.96 -37.57 -21.03
CA ASP A 57 -50.18 -36.44 -21.54
C ASP A 57 -50.96 -35.12 -21.43
N GLY A 58 -52.28 -35.17 -21.66
CA GLY A 58 -53.18 -34.05 -21.42
C GLY A 58 -53.34 -33.74 -19.93
N ARG A 59 -53.46 -34.77 -19.08
CA ARG A 59 -53.62 -34.60 -17.62
C ARG A 59 -52.42 -33.91 -16.97
N ILE A 60 -51.19 -34.31 -17.33
CA ILE A 60 -49.97 -33.65 -16.80
C ILE A 60 -49.87 -32.20 -17.28
N PHE A 61 -50.19 -31.95 -18.56
CA PHE A 61 -50.21 -30.60 -19.11
C PHE A 61 -51.24 -29.70 -18.40
N ASP A 62 -52.47 -30.18 -18.21
CA ASP A 62 -53.50 -29.44 -17.50
C ASP A 62 -53.13 -29.19 -16.04
N ALA A 63 -52.53 -30.16 -15.36
CA ALA A 63 -52.08 -29.99 -13.98
C ALA A 63 -50.99 -28.91 -13.87
N LEU A 64 -50.00 -28.89 -14.78
CA LEU A 64 -48.98 -27.84 -14.84
C LEU A 64 -49.58 -26.47 -15.15
N ARG A 65 -50.54 -26.42 -16.08
CA ARG A 65 -51.27 -25.20 -16.47
C ARG A 65 -52.10 -24.65 -15.32
N ILE A 66 -52.83 -25.49 -14.59
CA ILE A 66 -53.67 -25.11 -13.45
C ILE A 66 -52.80 -24.76 -12.22
N ALA A 67 -51.64 -25.41 -12.05
CA ALA A 67 -50.68 -25.04 -11.02
C ALA A 67 -50.24 -23.58 -11.20
N GLY A 68 -49.97 -23.16 -12.45
CA GLY A 68 -49.69 -21.77 -12.83
C GLY A 68 -48.28 -21.29 -12.52
N ASP A 69 -47.50 -22.06 -11.76
CA ASP A 69 -46.14 -21.75 -11.32
C ASP A 69 -45.06 -22.20 -12.33
N PHE A 70 -45.46 -22.88 -13.40
CA PHE A 70 -44.54 -23.45 -14.40
C PHE A 70 -44.67 -22.75 -15.76
N ASP A 71 -43.54 -22.61 -16.43
CA ASP A 71 -43.47 -22.44 -17.87
C ASP A 71 -43.51 -23.80 -18.53
N ILE A 72 -44.15 -23.84 -19.70
CA ILE A 72 -44.41 -25.08 -20.43
C ILE A 72 -44.03 -24.87 -21.89
N ALA A 73 -43.32 -25.85 -22.45
CA ALA A 73 -42.97 -25.88 -23.87
C ALA A 73 -43.00 -27.31 -24.41
N LEU A 74 -43.21 -27.47 -25.72
CA LEU A 74 -42.98 -28.71 -26.44
C LEU A 74 -41.62 -28.64 -27.13
N SER A 75 -40.88 -29.75 -27.14
CA SER A 75 -39.60 -29.86 -27.83
C SER A 75 -39.50 -31.18 -28.56
N ARG A 76 -38.74 -31.22 -29.65
CA ARG A 76 -38.38 -32.46 -30.35
C ARG A 76 -36.94 -32.84 -30.02
N SER A 77 -36.67 -34.10 -29.69
CA SER A 77 -35.33 -34.53 -29.23
C SER A 77 -34.24 -34.42 -30.31
N VAL A 78 -34.56 -34.74 -31.57
CA VAL A 78 -33.57 -34.79 -32.68
C VAL A 78 -33.22 -33.40 -33.21
N HIS A 79 -34.16 -32.46 -33.17
CA HIS A 79 -34.00 -31.09 -33.64
C HIS A 79 -34.65 -30.19 -32.59
N PRO A 80 -33.89 -29.46 -31.75
CA PRO A 80 -34.41 -28.74 -30.60
C PRO A 80 -35.18 -27.48 -31.03
N LYS A 81 -36.27 -27.67 -31.76
CA LYS A 81 -37.32 -26.68 -31.94
C LYS A 81 -38.16 -26.72 -30.67
N VAL A 82 -38.17 -25.61 -29.94
CA VAL A 82 -38.96 -25.45 -28.72
C VAL A 82 -40.15 -24.55 -29.05
N VAL A 83 -41.36 -25.02 -28.76
CA VAL A 83 -42.62 -24.28 -28.95
C VAL A 83 -43.22 -24.00 -27.58
N ALA A 84 -43.23 -22.72 -27.18
CA ALA A 84 -43.79 -22.29 -25.91
C ALA A 84 -45.32 -22.42 -25.89
N PHE A 85 -45.86 -22.72 -24.71
CA PHE A 85 -47.30 -22.60 -24.48
C PHE A 85 -47.70 -21.10 -24.53
N PRO A 86 -48.64 -20.68 -25.40
CA PRO A 86 -48.92 -19.26 -25.64
C PRO A 86 -49.25 -18.45 -24.39
N SER A 87 -49.95 -19.04 -23.42
CA SER A 87 -50.37 -18.34 -22.19
C SER A 87 -49.25 -18.18 -21.16
N SER A 88 -48.10 -18.83 -21.33
CA SER A 88 -46.97 -18.72 -20.40
C SER A 88 -46.16 -17.43 -20.56
N ALA A 89 -46.36 -16.68 -21.67
CA ALA A 89 -45.66 -15.43 -21.96
C ALA A 89 -44.12 -15.55 -21.79
N ILE A 90 -43.54 -16.65 -22.28
CA ILE A 90 -42.12 -16.97 -22.09
C ILE A 90 -41.29 -16.07 -23.02
N PRO A 91 -40.34 -15.27 -22.48
CA PRO A 91 -39.45 -14.48 -23.32
C PRO A 91 -38.62 -15.37 -24.26
N GLY A 92 -38.43 -14.97 -25.52
CA GLY A 92 -37.68 -15.77 -26.51
C GLY A 92 -36.27 -16.15 -26.06
N ILE A 93 -35.60 -15.26 -25.31
CA ILE A 93 -34.28 -15.52 -24.73
C ILE A 93 -34.28 -16.64 -23.68
N VAL A 94 -35.38 -16.84 -22.94
CA VAL A 94 -35.54 -17.99 -22.03
C VAL A 94 -35.62 -19.28 -22.85
N LEU A 95 -36.38 -19.29 -23.95
CA LEU A 95 -36.52 -20.46 -24.82
C LEU A 95 -35.19 -20.90 -25.43
N HIS A 96 -34.33 -19.94 -25.80
CA HIS A 96 -32.96 -20.24 -26.22
C HIS A 96 -32.15 -20.91 -25.10
N GLY A 97 -32.28 -20.42 -23.86
CA GLY A 97 -31.67 -21.04 -22.69
C GLY A 97 -32.17 -22.46 -22.42
N VAL A 98 -33.47 -22.70 -22.57
CA VAL A 98 -34.12 -24.01 -22.40
C VAL A 98 -33.61 -25.01 -23.44
N ALA A 99 -33.46 -24.59 -24.69
CA ALA A 99 -32.92 -25.44 -25.75
C ALA A 99 -31.48 -25.89 -25.47
N ALA A 100 -30.72 -25.11 -24.70
CA ALA A 100 -29.35 -25.42 -24.29
C ALA A 100 -29.25 -26.09 -22.90
N ALA A 101 -30.34 -26.14 -22.13
CA ALA A 101 -30.32 -26.66 -20.77
C ALA A 101 -30.31 -28.20 -20.77
N LYS A 102 -29.66 -28.77 -19.75
CA LYS A 102 -29.78 -30.21 -19.46
C LYS A 102 -31.22 -30.48 -18.99
N VAL A 103 -31.92 -31.31 -19.75
CA VAL A 103 -33.30 -31.72 -19.43
C VAL A 103 -33.27 -32.98 -18.58
N ARG A 104 -33.92 -32.95 -17.42
CA ARG A 104 -34.19 -34.16 -16.63
C ARG A 104 -35.50 -34.79 -17.04
N MET A 105 -35.44 -35.99 -17.59
CA MET A 105 -36.65 -36.76 -17.89
C MET A 105 -37.28 -37.31 -16.62
N MET A 106 -38.56 -37.00 -16.38
CA MET A 106 -39.40 -37.60 -15.34
C MET A 106 -39.94 -38.96 -15.77
N ARG A 107 -40.32 -39.09 -17.05
CA ARG A 107 -40.91 -40.31 -17.60
C ARG A 107 -40.40 -40.54 -19.02
N GLY A 108 -40.11 -41.80 -19.31
CA GLY A 108 -39.60 -42.25 -20.60
C GLY A 108 -38.09 -42.06 -20.76
N ARG A 109 -37.49 -42.82 -21.69
CA ARG A 109 -36.13 -42.52 -22.19
C ARG A 109 -36.23 -41.39 -23.22
N ASP A 110 -35.14 -40.67 -23.42
CA ASP A 110 -35.03 -39.69 -24.51
C ASP A 110 -34.92 -40.48 -25.83
N VAL A 111 -36.07 -40.88 -26.37
CA VAL A 111 -36.21 -41.58 -27.65
C VAL A 111 -36.79 -40.60 -28.66
N ASP A 112 -36.36 -40.67 -29.92
CA ASP A 112 -36.76 -39.78 -31.03
C ASP A 112 -38.26 -39.47 -31.02
N GLY A 113 -38.64 -38.32 -30.46
CA GLY A 113 -40.03 -37.97 -30.25
C GLY A 113 -40.24 -36.55 -29.70
N VAL A 114 -41.51 -36.20 -29.52
CA VAL A 114 -41.92 -34.94 -28.88
C VAL A 114 -41.96 -35.14 -27.37
N ARG A 115 -41.41 -34.16 -26.63
CA ARG A 115 -41.41 -34.12 -25.17
C ARG A 115 -42.03 -32.83 -24.66
N LEU A 116 -42.75 -32.95 -23.56
CA LEU A 116 -43.23 -31.82 -22.78
C LEU A 116 -42.10 -31.36 -21.84
N LEU A 117 -41.62 -30.14 -22.05
CA LEU A 117 -40.66 -29.48 -21.18
C LEU A 117 -41.40 -28.53 -20.24
N PHE A 118 -40.97 -28.49 -18.98
CA PHE A 118 -41.48 -27.52 -18.04
C PHE A 118 -40.46 -27.18 -16.97
N TRP A 119 -40.56 -25.97 -16.43
CA TRP A 119 -39.70 -25.46 -15.36
C TRP A 119 -40.45 -24.42 -14.54
N PRO A 120 -40.16 -24.27 -13.25
CA PRO A 120 -40.72 -23.19 -12.43
C PRO A 120 -40.42 -21.83 -13.06
N LYS A 121 -41.39 -20.91 -13.03
CA LYS A 121 -41.22 -19.57 -13.61
C LYS A 121 -40.01 -18.81 -13.03
N ALA A 122 -39.71 -18.98 -11.75
CA ALA A 122 -38.54 -18.38 -11.11
C ALA A 122 -37.21 -18.81 -11.76
N HIS A 123 -37.16 -19.99 -12.40
CA HIS A 123 -35.98 -20.49 -13.10
C HIS A 123 -35.67 -19.74 -14.40
N ARG A 124 -36.54 -18.83 -14.88
CA ARG A 124 -36.25 -18.01 -16.07
C ARG A 124 -34.93 -17.24 -15.91
N ALA A 125 -34.63 -16.73 -14.71
CA ALA A 125 -33.36 -16.10 -14.38
C ALA A 125 -32.16 -17.04 -14.56
N ARG A 126 -32.32 -18.35 -14.33
CA ARG A 126 -31.23 -19.31 -14.60
C ARG A 126 -31.05 -19.55 -16.09
N LEU A 127 -32.14 -19.53 -16.86
CA LEU A 127 -32.15 -19.92 -18.27
C LEU A 127 -31.61 -18.83 -19.21
N VAL A 128 -31.89 -17.55 -18.95
CA VAL A 128 -31.45 -16.45 -19.84
C VAL A 128 -29.95 -16.14 -19.80
N GLY A 129 -29.20 -16.79 -18.91
CA GLY A 129 -27.77 -16.52 -18.71
C GLY A 129 -27.52 -15.37 -17.74
N LEU A 130 -26.37 -15.42 -17.06
CA LEU A 130 -26.03 -14.47 -16.00
C LEU A 130 -26.06 -13.00 -16.45
N PRO A 131 -25.45 -12.59 -17.58
CA PRO A 131 -25.43 -11.17 -17.95
C PRO A 131 -26.83 -10.59 -18.10
N THR A 132 -27.72 -11.34 -18.76
CA THR A 132 -29.12 -10.95 -18.96
C THR A 132 -29.87 -10.89 -17.64
N SER A 133 -29.72 -11.89 -16.77
CA SER A 133 -30.41 -11.94 -15.47
C SER A 133 -30.00 -10.79 -14.57
N VAL A 134 -28.71 -10.46 -14.55
CA VAL A 134 -28.24 -9.29 -13.81
C VAL A 134 -28.80 -8.01 -14.42
N GLN A 135 -28.75 -7.83 -15.74
CA GLN A 135 -29.33 -6.63 -16.38
C GLN A 135 -30.81 -6.45 -16.05
N TRP A 136 -31.57 -7.54 -16.00
CA TRP A 136 -32.99 -7.49 -15.61
C TRP A 136 -33.16 -7.24 -14.11
N LEU A 137 -32.29 -7.78 -13.26
CA LEU A 137 -32.24 -7.43 -11.84
C LEU A 137 -31.97 -5.93 -11.64
N VAL A 138 -30.97 -5.38 -12.34
CA VAL A 138 -30.63 -3.95 -12.33
C VAL A 138 -31.85 -3.11 -12.70
N ARG A 139 -32.49 -3.42 -13.84
CA ARG A 139 -33.69 -2.70 -14.31
C ARG A 139 -34.83 -2.77 -13.31
N ALA A 140 -35.04 -3.92 -12.65
CA ALA A 140 -36.10 -4.08 -11.65
C ALA A 140 -35.84 -3.25 -10.39
N VAL A 141 -34.57 -3.01 -10.06
CA VAL A 141 -34.15 -2.23 -8.89
C VAL A 141 -34.21 -0.74 -9.19
N ASP A 142 -33.61 -0.32 -10.30
CA ASP A 142 -33.42 1.08 -10.69
C ASP A 142 -34.71 1.76 -11.12
N ASP A 143 -35.66 1.01 -11.72
CA ASP A 143 -36.90 1.58 -12.21
C ASP A 143 -38.13 0.93 -11.53
N PRO A 144 -38.68 1.58 -10.49
CA PRO A 144 -39.89 1.11 -9.81
C PRO A 144 -41.10 0.96 -10.74
N ARG A 145 -41.18 1.73 -11.85
CA ARG A 145 -42.29 1.67 -12.80
C ARG A 145 -42.24 0.41 -13.64
N HIS A 146 -41.03 -0.05 -13.99
CA HIS A 146 -40.82 -1.28 -14.77
C HIS A 146 -40.54 -2.51 -13.92
N ARG A 147 -40.39 -2.35 -12.60
CA ARG A 147 -40.14 -3.45 -11.64
C ARG A 147 -41.12 -4.61 -11.81
N VAL A 148 -42.43 -4.33 -11.73
CA VAL A 148 -43.46 -5.39 -11.80
C VAL A 148 -43.40 -6.13 -13.13
N ALA A 149 -43.24 -5.40 -14.24
CA ALA A 149 -43.13 -6.01 -15.57
C ALA A 149 -41.86 -6.86 -15.71
N THR A 150 -40.73 -6.37 -15.19
CA THR A 150 -39.44 -7.06 -15.30
C THR A 150 -39.38 -8.30 -14.40
N LEU A 151 -39.94 -8.22 -13.20
CA LEU A 151 -40.11 -9.37 -12.31
C LEU A 151 -41.06 -10.42 -12.91
N ALA A 152 -42.17 -9.99 -13.51
CA ALA A 152 -43.08 -10.88 -14.23
C ALA A 152 -42.40 -11.57 -15.43
N LEU A 153 -41.54 -10.85 -16.18
CA LEU A 153 -40.72 -11.44 -17.24
C LEU A 153 -39.75 -12.49 -16.70
N LEU A 154 -39.16 -12.24 -15.53
CA LEU A 154 -38.30 -13.17 -14.79
C LEU A 154 -39.05 -14.29 -14.06
N GLY A 155 -40.39 -14.25 -14.07
CA GLY A 155 -41.20 -15.25 -13.37
C GLY A 155 -41.06 -15.20 -11.85
N ALA A 156 -40.72 -14.03 -11.31
CA ALA A 156 -40.52 -13.79 -9.88
C ALA A 156 -41.54 -12.78 -9.33
N SER A 157 -41.88 -12.89 -8.05
CA SER A 157 -42.74 -11.95 -7.32
C SER A 157 -41.98 -10.70 -6.84
N ASP A 158 -40.68 -10.85 -6.59
CA ASP A 158 -39.83 -9.86 -5.96
C ASP A 158 -38.37 -10.00 -6.43
N VAL A 159 -37.58 -8.95 -6.15
CA VAL A 159 -36.15 -8.86 -6.47
C VAL A 159 -35.34 -9.95 -5.74
N ALA A 160 -35.79 -10.33 -4.55
CA ALA A 160 -35.16 -11.32 -3.70
C ALA A 160 -35.14 -12.71 -4.35
N THR A 161 -36.28 -13.16 -4.87
CA THR A 161 -36.44 -14.41 -5.60
C THR A 161 -35.53 -14.46 -6.83
N VAL A 162 -35.42 -13.35 -7.57
CA VAL A 162 -34.52 -13.27 -8.74
C VAL A 162 -33.06 -13.40 -8.31
N ALA A 163 -32.65 -12.68 -7.26
CA ALA A 163 -31.28 -12.76 -6.75
C ALA A 163 -30.94 -14.17 -6.26
N ALA A 164 -31.85 -14.81 -5.52
CA ALA A 164 -31.72 -16.19 -5.06
C ALA A 164 -31.51 -17.16 -6.23
N GLU A 165 -32.25 -16.98 -7.32
CA GLU A 165 -32.13 -17.82 -8.51
C GLU A 165 -30.82 -17.62 -9.27
N ILE A 166 -30.36 -16.37 -9.36
CA ILE A 166 -29.04 -16.04 -9.90
C ILE A 166 -27.96 -16.73 -9.07
N PHE A 167 -28.05 -16.65 -7.74
CA PHE A 167 -27.11 -17.25 -6.80
C PHE A 167 -27.10 -18.77 -6.83
N ALA A 168 -28.26 -19.41 -6.84
CA ALA A 168 -28.36 -20.86 -6.93
C ALA A 168 -27.66 -21.41 -8.17
N LYS A 169 -27.74 -20.71 -9.32
CA LYS A 169 -26.99 -21.08 -10.53
C LYS A 169 -25.46 -21.03 -10.34
N PHE A 170 -24.94 -20.21 -9.44
CA PHE A 170 -23.52 -20.18 -9.09
C PHE A 170 -23.13 -21.28 -8.11
N ARG A 171 -24.03 -21.66 -7.20
CA ARG A 171 -23.78 -22.75 -6.24
C ARG A 171 -23.50 -24.07 -6.94
N ASP A 172 -24.23 -24.38 -8.01
CA ASP A 172 -24.04 -25.63 -8.78
C ASP A 172 -22.69 -25.72 -9.49
N ARG A 173 -21.95 -24.60 -9.59
CA ARG A 173 -20.59 -24.57 -10.15
C ARG A 173 -19.49 -24.83 -9.11
N ASP A 174 -19.86 -25.26 -7.90
CA ASP A 174 -18.94 -25.68 -6.83
C ASP A 174 -18.06 -26.91 -7.15
N ALA A 175 -17.97 -27.33 -8.41
CA ALA A 175 -16.74 -27.91 -8.93
C ALA A 175 -15.64 -26.82 -9.06
N SER A 176 -15.25 -26.23 -7.92
CA SER A 176 -14.12 -25.34 -7.70
C SER A 176 -13.91 -24.21 -8.74
N PRO A 177 -14.16 -22.94 -8.37
CA PRO A 177 -13.57 -21.80 -9.08
C PRO A 177 -12.03 -21.91 -9.21
N LEU A 178 -11.40 -22.68 -8.30
CA LEU A 178 -9.98 -22.98 -8.27
C LEU A 178 -9.51 -24.06 -9.28
N HIS A 179 -10.38 -24.97 -9.77
CA HIS A 179 -9.97 -25.98 -10.76
C HIS A 179 -10.15 -25.53 -12.21
N LEU A 180 -10.88 -24.44 -12.46
CA LEU A 180 -10.91 -23.80 -13.77
C LEU A 180 -9.65 -22.95 -14.05
N LEU A 181 -8.73 -22.82 -13.09
CA LEU A 181 -7.46 -22.11 -13.28
C LEU A 181 -6.40 -22.92 -14.05
N THR A 182 -6.61 -24.22 -14.27
CA THR A 182 -5.65 -25.04 -15.05
C THR A 182 -6.12 -25.36 -16.47
N SER A 183 -7.33 -24.95 -16.89
CA SER A 183 -7.84 -25.20 -18.25
C SER A 183 -8.34 -23.94 -18.97
N GLY A 184 -7.39 -23.10 -19.41
CA GLY A 184 -7.48 -22.40 -20.70
C GLY A 184 -8.67 -21.46 -21.00
N GLN A 185 -8.57 -20.22 -20.52
CA GLN A 185 -8.71 -18.97 -21.29
C GLN A 185 -10.03 -18.47 -21.91
N ARG A 186 -11.17 -19.18 -21.95
CA ARG A 186 -12.39 -18.61 -22.62
C ARG A 186 -13.55 -18.16 -21.75
N LEU A 187 -13.74 -18.70 -20.54
CA LEU A 187 -14.86 -18.33 -19.66
C LEU A 187 -14.55 -17.17 -18.70
N GLN A 188 -13.30 -17.02 -18.27
CA GLN A 188 -12.89 -15.94 -17.37
C GLN A 188 -12.99 -14.55 -18.01
N LEU A 189 -12.71 -14.40 -19.32
CA LEU A 189 -12.84 -13.12 -20.02
C LEU A 189 -14.29 -12.63 -20.14
N TYR A 190 -15.26 -13.53 -20.29
CA TYR A 190 -16.67 -13.16 -20.43
C TYR A 190 -17.35 -12.88 -19.08
N VAL A 191 -16.93 -13.59 -18.03
CA VAL A 191 -17.39 -13.38 -16.65
C VAL A 191 -16.73 -12.11 -16.08
N ALA A 192 -15.41 -11.95 -16.17
CA ALA A 192 -14.73 -10.76 -15.65
C ALA A 192 -15.17 -9.45 -16.34
N SER A 193 -15.45 -9.45 -17.65
CA SER A 193 -15.94 -8.23 -18.34
C SER A 193 -17.37 -7.86 -18.01
N THR A 194 -18.21 -8.82 -17.60
CA THR A 194 -19.61 -8.55 -17.21
C THR A 194 -19.77 -8.28 -15.72
N TRP A 195 -18.90 -8.84 -14.88
CA TRP A 195 -18.96 -8.69 -13.42
C TRP A 195 -18.61 -7.27 -12.92
N VAL A 196 -17.66 -6.58 -13.57
CA VAL A 196 -17.31 -5.17 -13.28
C VAL A 196 -18.56 -4.26 -13.26
N SER A 197 -19.49 -4.49 -14.18
CA SER A 197 -20.75 -3.73 -14.27
C SER A 197 -21.88 -4.30 -13.41
N ALA A 198 -21.78 -5.57 -13.02
CA ALA A 198 -22.83 -6.31 -12.34
C ALA A 198 -22.81 -6.12 -10.83
N PHE A 199 -21.61 -6.07 -10.22
CA PHE A 199 -21.48 -6.02 -8.76
C PHE A 199 -22.26 -4.85 -8.14
N PRO A 200 -22.08 -3.58 -8.57
CA PRO A 200 -22.79 -2.45 -7.97
C PRO A 200 -24.31 -2.60 -8.02
N ALA A 201 -24.83 -3.21 -9.09
CA ALA A 201 -26.25 -3.40 -9.26
C ALA A 201 -26.81 -4.57 -8.44
N ILE A 202 -26.09 -5.70 -8.33
CA ILE A 202 -26.44 -6.78 -7.41
C ILE A 202 -26.38 -6.26 -5.97
N ALA A 203 -25.32 -5.53 -5.63
CA ALA A 203 -25.14 -4.87 -4.34
C ALA A 203 -26.30 -3.94 -4.00
N ALA A 204 -26.71 -3.07 -4.93
CA ALA A 204 -27.87 -2.20 -4.80
C ALA A 204 -29.18 -2.98 -4.69
N ALA A 205 -29.35 -4.06 -5.45
CA ALA A 205 -30.52 -4.94 -5.40
C ALA A 205 -30.70 -5.58 -4.01
N LEU A 206 -29.62 -6.14 -3.48
CA LEU A 206 -29.61 -6.77 -2.16
C LEU A 206 -29.84 -5.74 -1.05
N LEU A 207 -29.22 -4.56 -1.17
CA LEU A 207 -29.48 -3.44 -0.26
C LEU A 207 -30.92 -2.94 -0.36
N ALA A 208 -31.54 -2.94 -1.55
CA ALA A 208 -32.94 -2.54 -1.71
C ALA A 208 -33.91 -3.62 -1.20
N SER A 209 -33.50 -4.89 -1.19
CA SER A 209 -34.29 -5.99 -0.66
C SER A 209 -34.59 -5.79 0.83
N SER A 210 -35.70 -6.40 1.28
CA SER A 210 -36.06 -6.47 2.70
C SER A 210 -35.59 -7.78 3.35
N GLU A 211 -34.79 -8.58 2.65
CA GLU A 211 -34.41 -9.93 3.05
C GLU A 211 -32.92 -10.01 3.39
N PRO A 212 -32.54 -9.88 4.68
CA PRO A 212 -31.14 -9.90 5.09
C PRO A 212 -30.44 -11.23 4.75
N GLN A 213 -31.20 -12.32 4.69
CA GLN A 213 -30.70 -13.67 4.39
C GLN A 213 -30.01 -13.76 3.02
N LEU A 214 -30.51 -13.03 2.01
CA LEU A 214 -29.90 -13.01 0.69
C LEU A 214 -28.58 -12.24 0.67
N ALA A 215 -28.52 -11.14 1.40
CA ALA A 215 -27.27 -10.41 1.59
C ALA A 215 -26.26 -11.25 2.39
N CYS A 216 -26.69 -12.01 3.40
CA CYS A 216 -25.84 -12.96 4.13
C CYS A 216 -25.28 -14.03 3.19
N LEU A 217 -26.15 -14.68 2.39
CA LEU A 217 -25.72 -15.68 1.41
C LEU A 217 -24.72 -15.09 0.40
N PHE A 218 -24.97 -13.87 -0.06
CA PHE A 218 -24.07 -13.19 -0.99
C PHE A 218 -22.71 -12.87 -0.37
N LEU A 219 -22.69 -12.31 0.83
CA LEU A 219 -21.47 -12.06 1.60
C LEU A 219 -20.71 -13.38 1.85
N GLU A 220 -21.41 -14.41 2.32
CA GLU A 220 -20.83 -15.68 2.69
C GLU A 220 -20.28 -16.46 1.50
N THR A 221 -20.97 -16.50 0.37
CA THR A 221 -20.66 -17.43 -0.74
C THR A 221 -20.07 -16.74 -1.96
N TYR A 222 -20.55 -15.55 -2.33
CA TYR A 222 -20.27 -14.99 -3.67
C TYR A 222 -19.33 -13.80 -3.67
N LEU A 223 -19.31 -13.00 -2.60
CA LEU A 223 -18.43 -11.85 -2.53
C LEU A 223 -16.97 -12.31 -2.47
N THR A 224 -16.20 -12.02 -3.52
CA THR A 224 -14.77 -12.30 -3.60
C THR A 224 -14.05 -11.04 -4.09
N LEU A 225 -12.85 -10.78 -3.59
CA LEU A 225 -12.01 -9.74 -4.16
C LEU A 225 -11.39 -10.30 -5.44
N GLN A 226 -11.58 -9.58 -6.52
CA GLN A 226 -11.00 -9.86 -7.83
C GLN A 226 -10.56 -8.54 -8.44
N SER A 227 -9.86 -8.57 -9.57
CA SER A 227 -9.38 -7.35 -10.25
C SER A 227 -10.52 -6.39 -10.64
N ASP A 228 -11.76 -6.88 -10.70
CA ASP A 228 -12.97 -6.13 -11.03
C ASP A 228 -13.74 -5.58 -9.83
N VAL A 229 -13.61 -6.18 -8.64
CA VAL A 229 -14.26 -5.68 -7.42
C VAL A 229 -13.19 -5.15 -6.47
N ALA A 230 -12.94 -3.84 -6.57
CA ALA A 230 -12.03 -3.14 -5.66
C ALA A 230 -12.51 -3.26 -4.21
N LEU A 231 -11.55 -3.35 -3.27
CA LEU A 231 -11.84 -3.45 -1.84
C LEU A 231 -12.72 -2.29 -1.36
N SER A 232 -12.51 -1.06 -1.85
CA SER A 232 -13.33 0.10 -1.48
C SER A 232 -14.82 -0.09 -1.83
N THR A 233 -15.11 -0.62 -3.02
CA THR A 233 -16.49 -0.90 -3.46
C THR A 233 -17.12 -1.99 -2.60
N ALA A 234 -16.41 -3.09 -2.37
CA ALA A 234 -16.89 -4.18 -1.51
C ALA A 234 -17.11 -3.69 -0.06
N SER A 235 -16.16 -2.94 0.50
CA SER A 235 -16.20 -2.45 1.88
C SER A 235 -17.32 -1.44 2.11
N THR A 236 -17.57 -0.56 1.14
CA THR A 236 -18.70 0.39 1.18
C THR A 236 -20.03 -0.36 1.18
N TRP A 237 -20.16 -1.41 0.36
CA TRP A 237 -21.36 -2.24 0.36
C TRP A 237 -21.53 -3.02 1.66
N ILE A 238 -20.48 -3.67 2.17
CA ILE A 238 -20.51 -4.37 3.46
C ILE A 238 -20.93 -3.41 4.58
N HIS A 239 -20.34 -2.22 4.64
CA HIS A 239 -20.72 -1.19 5.60
C HIS A 239 -22.20 -0.81 5.51
N ALA A 240 -22.71 -0.59 4.29
CA ALA A 240 -24.12 -0.25 4.07
C ALA A 240 -25.06 -1.39 4.51
N VAL A 241 -24.70 -2.65 4.25
CA VAL A 241 -25.48 -3.83 4.65
C VAL A 241 -25.52 -3.96 6.17
N LEU A 242 -24.37 -3.88 6.83
CA LEU A 242 -24.27 -3.94 8.29
C LEU A 242 -25.03 -2.79 8.97
N THR A 243 -24.97 -1.60 8.37
CA THR A 243 -25.72 -0.42 8.85
C THR A 243 -27.22 -0.59 8.68
N LYS A 244 -27.68 -1.09 7.52
CA LYS A 244 -29.10 -1.22 7.20
C LYS A 244 -29.79 -2.33 8.01
N PHE A 245 -29.16 -3.50 8.10
CA PHE A 245 -29.81 -4.71 8.63
C PHE A 245 -29.35 -5.11 10.03
N GLY A 246 -28.39 -4.36 10.61
CA GLY A 246 -27.72 -4.74 11.85
C GLY A 246 -26.65 -5.80 11.61
N TRP A 247 -25.53 -5.70 12.33
CA TRP A 247 -24.39 -6.59 12.11
C TRP A 247 -24.61 -7.99 12.70
N GLU A 248 -25.53 -8.13 13.66
CA GLU A 248 -25.81 -9.36 14.39
C GLU A 248 -26.24 -10.49 13.44
N HIS A 249 -27.04 -10.16 12.42
CA HIS A 249 -27.47 -11.10 11.39
C HIS A 249 -26.33 -11.55 10.45
N PHE A 250 -25.27 -10.75 10.36
CA PHE A 250 -24.20 -10.90 9.38
C PHE A 250 -22.91 -11.41 9.99
N VAL A 251 -22.78 -11.53 11.31
CA VAL A 251 -21.51 -11.89 11.96
C VAL A 251 -20.97 -13.21 11.42
N SER A 252 -21.83 -14.22 11.25
CA SER A 252 -21.43 -15.53 10.71
C SER A 252 -21.03 -15.45 9.24
N ALA A 253 -21.80 -14.75 8.42
CA ALA A 253 -21.51 -14.56 7.00
C ALA A 253 -20.21 -13.75 6.79
N LEU A 254 -19.96 -12.74 7.63
CA LEU A 254 -18.73 -11.94 7.60
C LEU A 254 -17.53 -12.79 8.02
N GLN A 255 -17.65 -13.60 9.07
CA GLN A 255 -16.58 -14.53 9.46
C GLN A 255 -16.29 -15.54 8.34
N SER A 256 -17.32 -16.09 7.68
CA SER A 256 -17.15 -16.95 6.51
C SER A 256 -16.42 -16.22 5.38
N LEU A 257 -16.80 -14.97 5.08
CA LEU A 257 -16.10 -14.12 4.11
C LEU A 257 -14.62 -13.93 4.47
N LEU A 258 -14.32 -13.56 5.72
CA LEU A 258 -12.95 -13.32 6.19
C LEU A 258 -12.09 -14.59 6.08
N ARG A 259 -12.64 -15.77 6.45
CA ARG A 259 -11.96 -17.06 6.25
C ARG A 259 -11.67 -17.35 4.78
N ARG A 260 -12.59 -17.04 3.87
CA ARG A 260 -12.41 -17.25 2.42
C ARG A 260 -11.42 -16.26 1.80
N TRP A 261 -11.40 -15.02 2.26
CA TRP A 261 -10.47 -14.00 1.77
C TRP A 261 -9.05 -14.21 2.29
N SER A 262 -8.89 -14.78 3.48
CA SER A 262 -7.59 -14.89 4.14
C SER A 262 -6.48 -15.60 3.34
N PRO A 263 -6.72 -16.69 2.59
CA PRO A 263 -5.67 -17.36 1.82
C PRO A 263 -5.04 -16.49 0.72
N THR A 264 -5.80 -15.57 0.12
CA THR A 264 -5.35 -14.78 -1.04
C THR A 264 -5.28 -13.27 -0.78
N HIS A 265 -6.01 -12.77 0.22
CA HIS A 265 -6.21 -11.34 0.47
C HIS A 265 -6.24 -11.01 1.98
N LEU A 266 -5.38 -11.65 2.78
CA LEU A 266 -5.33 -11.45 4.23
C LEU A 266 -5.21 -9.97 4.62
N GLU A 267 -4.31 -9.21 3.98
CA GLU A 267 -4.13 -7.78 4.23
C GLU A 267 -5.44 -6.98 4.03
N HIS A 268 -6.18 -7.25 2.95
CA HIS A 268 -7.44 -6.59 2.64
C HIS A 268 -8.53 -6.94 3.66
N ALA A 269 -8.53 -8.17 4.17
CA ALA A 269 -9.46 -8.61 5.20
C ALA A 269 -9.18 -7.88 6.53
N PHE A 270 -7.91 -7.71 6.91
CA PHE A 270 -7.51 -6.85 8.04
C PHE A 270 -7.91 -5.39 7.81
N GLN A 271 -7.69 -4.84 6.61
CA GLN A 271 -8.06 -3.47 6.26
C GLN A 271 -9.57 -3.21 6.35
N LEU A 272 -10.40 -4.16 5.91
CA LEU A 272 -11.85 -4.08 6.05
C LEU A 272 -12.25 -3.96 7.53
N VAL A 273 -11.76 -4.87 8.38
CA VAL A 273 -12.14 -4.89 9.80
C VAL A 273 -11.61 -3.66 10.54
N ALA A 274 -10.37 -3.23 10.26
CA ALA A 274 -9.79 -2.01 10.80
C ALA A 274 -10.55 -0.75 10.36
N SER A 275 -11.06 -0.71 9.12
CA SER A 275 -11.87 0.40 8.61
C SER A 275 -13.24 0.45 9.28
N LEU A 276 -13.90 -0.70 9.45
CA LEU A 276 -15.17 -0.79 10.18
C LEU A 276 -15.03 -0.35 11.64
N ALA A 277 -13.91 -0.69 12.29
CA ALA A 277 -13.56 -0.23 13.63
C ALA A 277 -13.21 1.26 13.69
N GLY A 278 -12.84 1.87 12.56
CA GLY A 278 -12.40 3.25 12.47
C GLY A 278 -10.98 3.49 12.97
N VAL A 279 -10.12 2.46 12.93
CA VAL A 279 -8.71 2.53 13.36
C VAL A 279 -7.73 2.45 12.19
N ASP A 280 -8.18 2.12 10.98
CA ASP A 280 -7.30 2.02 9.82
C ASP A 280 -6.73 3.39 9.41
N PRO A 281 -5.42 3.51 9.12
CA PRO A 281 -4.82 4.75 8.63
C PRO A 281 -5.27 5.13 7.21
N THR A 282 -5.77 4.16 6.45
CA THR A 282 -6.16 4.25 5.04
C THR A 282 -7.55 3.63 4.84
N PRO A 283 -8.59 4.18 5.51
CA PRO A 283 -9.87 3.51 5.62
C PRO A 283 -10.53 3.32 4.25
N VAL A 284 -11.01 2.10 3.99
CA VAL A 284 -11.72 1.75 2.74
C VAL A 284 -13.23 1.95 2.83
N CYS A 285 -13.73 2.17 4.04
CA CYS A 285 -15.09 2.58 4.35
C CYS A 285 -15.08 3.41 5.64
N SER A 286 -16.17 4.14 5.89
CA SER A 286 -16.36 4.86 7.16
C SER A 286 -16.48 3.89 8.34
N ARG A 287 -16.15 4.36 9.55
CA ARG A 287 -16.43 3.63 10.79
C ARG A 287 -17.90 3.19 10.84
N LEU A 288 -18.16 1.95 11.25
CA LEU A 288 -19.51 1.45 11.43
C LEU A 288 -20.12 2.04 12.70
N ALA A 289 -21.14 2.89 12.55
CA ALA A 289 -21.88 3.45 13.67
C ALA A 289 -23.01 2.49 14.10
N ALA A 290 -22.63 1.40 14.78
CA ALA A 290 -23.57 0.38 15.26
C ALA A 290 -23.37 0.11 16.76
N PRO A 291 -24.45 -0.23 17.49
CA PRO A 291 -24.33 -0.66 18.88
C PRO A 291 -23.46 -1.92 18.94
N PHE A 292 -22.68 -2.06 20.02
CA PHE A 292 -21.89 -3.28 20.29
C PHE A 292 -20.83 -3.60 19.21
N LEU A 293 -20.37 -2.61 18.44
CA LEU A 293 -19.32 -2.77 17.41
C LEU A 293 -18.08 -3.51 17.92
N GLY A 294 -17.70 -3.32 19.19
CA GLY A 294 -16.56 -4.01 19.80
C GLY A 294 -16.67 -5.55 19.72
N GLU A 295 -17.87 -6.10 19.83
CA GLU A 295 -18.12 -7.54 19.74
C GLU A 295 -17.94 -8.07 18.31
N LEU A 296 -18.46 -7.34 17.32
CA LEU A 296 -18.24 -7.65 15.90
C LEU A 296 -16.75 -7.63 15.56
N VAL A 297 -16.03 -6.58 15.98
CA VAL A 297 -14.60 -6.41 15.67
C VAL A 297 -13.78 -7.50 16.36
N ARG A 298 -14.07 -7.83 17.62
CA ARG A 298 -13.43 -8.94 18.34
C ARG A 298 -13.65 -10.27 17.64
N ALA A 299 -14.90 -10.62 17.34
CA ALA A 299 -15.24 -11.86 16.66
C ALA A 299 -14.62 -11.96 15.25
N SER A 300 -14.41 -10.84 14.58
CA SER A 300 -13.73 -10.76 13.28
C SER A 300 -12.21 -10.87 13.43
N TYR A 301 -11.64 -10.20 14.45
CA TYR A 301 -10.22 -10.26 14.79
C TYR A 301 -9.79 -11.68 15.13
N ASP A 302 -10.55 -12.42 15.94
CA ASP A 302 -10.20 -13.81 16.31
C ASP A 302 -10.06 -14.72 15.07
N VAL A 303 -10.97 -14.55 14.10
CA VAL A 303 -10.91 -15.27 12.81
C VAL A 303 -9.67 -14.87 12.03
N LEU A 304 -9.42 -13.56 11.87
CA LEU A 304 -8.27 -13.07 11.12
C LEU A 304 -6.94 -13.43 11.77
N HIS A 305 -6.88 -13.40 13.09
CA HIS A 305 -5.72 -13.75 13.88
C HIS A 305 -5.38 -15.25 13.69
N ALA A 306 -6.37 -16.13 13.80
CA ALA A 306 -6.16 -17.55 13.51
C ALA A 306 -5.64 -17.78 12.08
N GLN A 307 -6.16 -17.04 11.09
CA GLN A 307 -5.70 -17.11 9.71
C GLN A 307 -4.29 -16.54 9.51
N LEU A 308 -3.91 -15.49 10.26
CA LEU A 308 -2.55 -14.95 10.28
C LEU A 308 -1.56 -15.99 10.79
N VAL A 309 -1.86 -16.69 11.89
CA VAL A 309 -1.03 -17.79 12.40
C VAL A 309 -0.82 -18.87 11.33
N LEU A 310 -1.89 -19.23 10.61
CA LEU A 310 -1.79 -20.19 9.49
C LEU A 310 -0.91 -19.65 8.35
N ARG A 311 -1.10 -18.39 7.93
CA ARG A 311 -0.32 -17.79 6.84
C ARG A 311 1.18 -17.75 7.12
N LEU A 312 1.56 -17.49 8.38
CA LEU A 312 2.95 -17.34 8.81
C LEU A 312 3.78 -18.63 8.82
N HIS A 313 3.17 -19.78 8.50
CA HIS A 313 3.91 -21.00 8.17
C HIS A 313 4.76 -20.83 6.90
N THR A 314 4.42 -19.84 6.07
CA THR A 314 5.18 -19.46 4.87
C THR A 314 5.66 -18.02 5.04
N PRO A 315 6.95 -17.72 4.85
CA PRO A 315 7.46 -16.37 5.05
C PRO A 315 6.82 -15.39 4.08
N ILE A 316 6.45 -14.20 4.60
CA ILE A 316 5.98 -13.09 3.76
C ILE A 316 7.21 -12.39 3.21
N THR A 317 7.42 -12.45 1.91
CA THR A 317 8.62 -11.90 1.26
C THR A 317 8.47 -10.44 0.88
N ALA A 318 7.23 -9.94 0.72
CA ALA A 318 6.95 -8.54 0.41
C ALA A 318 6.86 -7.71 1.71
N TYR A 319 7.91 -6.94 2.03
CA TYR A 319 7.96 -6.17 3.28
C TYR A 319 6.90 -5.08 3.38
N ALA A 320 6.48 -4.47 2.26
CA ALA A 320 5.39 -3.51 2.25
C ALA A 320 4.06 -4.15 2.70
N GLU A 321 3.73 -5.32 2.16
CA GLU A 321 2.55 -6.11 2.55
C GLU A 321 2.65 -6.52 4.03
N ALA A 322 3.80 -7.06 4.46
CA ALA A 322 4.03 -7.47 5.84
C ALA A 322 3.89 -6.30 6.83
N THR A 323 4.41 -5.12 6.48
CA THR A 323 4.29 -3.89 7.28
C THR A 323 2.84 -3.46 7.41
N SER A 324 2.13 -3.42 6.29
CA SER A 324 0.74 -3.02 6.21
C SER A 324 -0.18 -3.97 7.00
N LEU A 325 0.04 -5.28 6.83
CA LEU A 325 -0.64 -6.34 7.59
C LEU A 325 -0.36 -6.24 9.10
N LEU A 326 0.89 -6.08 9.49
CA LEU A 326 1.28 -5.96 10.91
C LEU A 326 0.71 -4.69 11.56
N THR A 327 0.74 -3.56 10.84
CA THR A 327 0.18 -2.27 11.31
C THR A 327 -1.28 -2.45 11.69
N ARG A 328 -2.08 -3.03 10.78
CA ARG A 328 -3.52 -3.24 11.00
C ARG A 328 -3.80 -4.28 12.07
N SER A 329 -2.97 -5.32 12.14
CA SER A 329 -3.06 -6.35 13.19
C SER A 329 -2.86 -5.74 14.57
N LEU A 330 -1.84 -4.88 14.74
CA LEU A 330 -1.57 -4.17 15.99
C LEU A 330 -2.69 -3.17 16.35
N LEU A 331 -3.20 -2.42 15.38
CA LEU A 331 -4.33 -1.49 15.59
C LEU A 331 -5.60 -2.24 16.05
N LEU A 332 -5.89 -3.39 15.45
CA LEU A 332 -7.04 -4.21 15.85
C LEU A 332 -6.83 -4.89 17.21
N GLU A 333 -5.65 -5.44 17.48
CA GLU A 333 -5.32 -6.01 18.80
C GLU A 333 -5.54 -4.97 19.89
N GLN A 334 -5.01 -3.77 19.68
CA GLN A 334 -5.18 -2.67 20.60
C GLN A 334 -6.64 -2.24 20.74
N TYR A 335 -7.40 -2.13 19.64
CA TYR A 335 -8.83 -1.81 19.69
C TYR A 335 -9.60 -2.86 20.51
N VAL A 336 -9.30 -4.14 20.31
CA VAL A 336 -9.93 -5.25 21.05
C VAL A 336 -9.56 -5.21 22.53
N ASP A 337 -8.29 -4.93 22.87
CA ASP A 337 -7.82 -4.79 24.25
C ASP A 337 -8.46 -3.59 24.96
N VAL A 338 -8.53 -2.42 24.30
CA VAL A 338 -9.17 -1.22 24.85
C VAL A 338 -10.67 -1.45 25.07
N THR A 339 -11.37 -1.97 24.04
CA THR A 339 -12.81 -2.26 24.13
C THR A 339 -13.16 -3.40 25.08
N ARG A 340 -12.16 -4.16 25.54
CA ARG A 340 -12.33 -5.24 26.52
C ARG A 340 -12.38 -4.72 27.95
N PHE A 341 -11.64 -3.66 28.28
CA PHE A 341 -11.52 -3.14 29.65
C PHE A 341 -12.15 -1.76 29.85
N GLU A 342 -12.06 -0.86 28.87
CA GLU A 342 -12.52 0.54 29.02
C GLU A 342 -13.99 0.73 28.65
N VAL A 343 -14.54 -0.18 27.84
CA VAL A 343 -15.90 -0.05 27.29
C VAL A 343 -16.77 -1.17 27.87
N VAL A 344 -16.92 -1.15 29.19
CA VAL A 344 -18.08 -1.82 29.79
C VAL A 344 -19.31 -1.16 29.15
N ALA A 345 -19.35 0.18 29.04
CA ALA A 345 -20.40 0.97 28.38
C ALA A 345 -20.46 0.80 26.85
N GLY A 346 -21.33 -0.08 26.35
CA GLY A 346 -21.50 -0.32 24.91
C GLY A 346 -21.17 -1.74 24.47
N THR A 347 -21.01 -2.67 25.40
CA THR A 347 -21.19 -4.12 25.16
C THR A 347 -22.64 -4.51 25.42
N TRP A 348 -23.14 -5.56 24.77
CA TRP A 348 -24.53 -6.00 24.91
C TRP A 348 -24.84 -6.44 26.35
N LEU A 349 -23.82 -6.96 27.03
CA LEU A 349 -23.91 -7.40 28.42
C LEU A 349 -23.85 -6.24 29.41
N TYR A 350 -23.45 -5.03 29.01
CA TYR A 350 -23.25 -3.90 29.93
C TYR A 350 -24.47 -3.60 30.79
N ASP A 351 -25.61 -3.42 30.13
CA ASP A 351 -26.86 -3.03 30.77
C ASP A 351 -27.55 -4.22 31.46
N ARG A 352 -26.96 -5.43 31.35
CA ARG A 352 -27.59 -6.68 31.77
C ARG A 352 -26.84 -7.39 32.90
N LEU A 353 -25.57 -7.07 33.10
CA LEU A 353 -24.72 -7.72 34.09
C LEU A 353 -23.98 -6.68 34.96
N PRO A 354 -23.80 -6.95 36.26
CA PRO A 354 -22.90 -6.17 37.11
C PRO A 354 -21.48 -6.10 36.55
N THR A 355 -20.81 -4.96 36.71
CA THR A 355 -19.44 -4.72 36.23
C THR A 355 -18.45 -5.80 36.67
N ALA A 356 -18.57 -6.32 37.89
CA ALA A 356 -17.72 -7.41 38.37
C ALA A 356 -17.82 -8.68 37.50
N LEU A 357 -19.04 -9.09 37.12
CA LEU A 357 -19.24 -10.25 36.23
C LEU A 357 -18.75 -9.96 34.81
N LEU A 358 -18.86 -8.72 34.33
CA LEU A 358 -18.33 -8.33 33.02
C LEU A 358 -16.80 -8.40 32.99
N LEU A 359 -16.13 -7.99 34.06
CA LEU A 359 -14.68 -8.15 34.21
C LEU A 359 -14.26 -9.63 34.24
N GLU A 360 -15.02 -10.49 34.93
CA GLU A 360 -14.77 -11.93 34.94
C GLU A 360 -14.99 -12.57 33.56
N ILE A 361 -16.05 -12.20 32.83
CA ILE A 361 -16.30 -12.69 31.46
C ILE A 361 -15.17 -12.21 30.51
N ALA A 362 -14.78 -10.93 30.63
CA ALA A 362 -13.66 -10.39 29.87
C ALA A 362 -12.33 -11.07 30.24
N ALA A 363 -12.13 -11.47 31.51
CA ALA A 363 -10.98 -12.23 31.97
C ALA A 363 -11.03 -13.71 31.56
N PHE A 364 -12.22 -14.30 31.40
CA PHE A 364 -12.37 -15.66 30.91
C PHE A 364 -12.09 -15.73 29.40
N GLY A 365 -12.62 -14.79 28.62
CA GLY A 365 -12.29 -14.63 27.20
C GLY A 365 -10.84 -14.20 26.93
N ALA A 366 -10.06 -13.91 27.99
CA ALA A 366 -8.65 -13.57 27.93
C ALA A 366 -7.73 -14.69 27.46
N THR A 367 -8.23 -15.93 27.38
CA THR A 367 -7.41 -17.12 27.14
C THR A 367 -6.37 -16.82 26.07
N ASP A 368 -5.09 -17.00 26.41
CA ASP A 368 -3.86 -16.61 25.70
C ASP A 368 -3.94 -16.74 24.16
N VAL A 369 -4.69 -15.85 23.51
CA VAL A 369 -4.58 -15.65 22.08
C VAL A 369 -3.18 -15.08 21.91
N CYS A 370 -2.33 -15.87 21.24
CA CYS A 370 -0.94 -15.56 21.01
C CYS A 370 -0.82 -14.12 20.52
N LYS A 371 -0.41 -13.18 21.37
CA LYS A 371 -0.37 -11.76 21.03
C LYS A 371 0.41 -11.53 19.74
N ILE A 372 0.09 -10.48 18.99
CA ILE A 372 0.85 -10.10 17.78
C ILE A 372 2.34 -9.98 18.11
N ALA A 373 2.67 -9.44 19.29
CA ALA A 373 4.01 -9.45 19.87
C ALA A 373 4.69 -10.83 19.84
N THR A 374 3.99 -11.85 20.34
CA THR A 374 4.50 -13.23 20.38
C THR A 374 4.62 -13.82 18.98
N LEU A 375 3.72 -13.48 18.05
CA LEU A 375 3.83 -13.91 16.65
C LEU A 375 5.03 -13.28 15.94
N VAL A 376 5.27 -11.98 16.15
CA VAL A 376 6.44 -11.28 15.62
C VAL A 376 7.73 -11.95 16.11
N ALA A 377 7.83 -12.27 17.40
CA ALA A 377 8.98 -12.94 17.97
C ALA A 377 9.20 -14.36 17.42
N ARG A 378 8.12 -15.11 17.11
CA ARG A 378 8.19 -16.48 16.55
C ARG A 378 8.49 -16.52 15.06
N HIS A 379 8.19 -15.44 14.32
CA HIS A 379 8.32 -15.40 12.86
C HIS A 379 9.20 -14.22 12.39
N PRO A 380 10.48 -14.14 12.82
CA PRO A 380 11.37 -13.03 12.48
C PRO A 380 11.67 -12.91 10.98
N ALA A 381 11.51 -13.99 10.21
CA ALA A 381 11.65 -13.98 8.75
C ALA A 381 10.49 -13.26 8.05
N SER A 382 9.26 -13.39 8.56
CA SER A 382 8.07 -12.70 8.04
C SER A 382 7.94 -11.27 8.56
N PHE A 383 8.44 -11.03 9.78
CA PHE A 383 8.40 -9.72 10.43
C PHE A 383 9.80 -9.28 10.84
N PRO A 384 10.67 -8.93 9.88
CA PRO A 384 11.95 -8.34 10.21
C PRO A 384 11.77 -7.10 11.09
N PRO A 385 12.52 -6.99 12.21
CA PRO A 385 12.33 -5.95 13.21
C PRO A 385 12.40 -4.54 12.64
N ILE A 386 13.34 -4.32 11.71
CA ILE A 386 13.59 -2.99 11.20
C ILE A 386 12.80 -2.72 9.93
N ALA A 387 12.76 -3.66 8.98
CA ALA A 387 12.07 -3.45 7.70
C ALA A 387 10.53 -3.47 7.84
N VAL A 388 10.00 -4.16 8.85
CA VAL A 388 8.55 -4.41 8.98
C VAL A 388 8.00 -3.97 10.33
N VAL A 389 8.58 -4.43 11.44
CA VAL A 389 8.00 -4.19 12.78
C VAL A 389 8.07 -2.71 13.13
N ALA A 390 9.24 -2.09 13.02
CA ALA A 390 9.42 -0.70 13.38
C ALA A 390 8.52 0.28 12.59
N PRO A 391 8.44 0.22 11.24
CA PRO A 391 7.46 1.00 10.47
C PRO A 391 6.03 0.78 10.91
N ALA A 392 5.64 -0.48 11.20
CA ALA A 392 4.30 -0.80 11.64
C ALA A 392 3.98 -0.17 13.02
N VAL A 393 4.90 -0.30 13.99
CA VAL A 393 4.75 0.32 15.32
C VAL A 393 4.65 1.85 15.20
N TRP A 394 5.47 2.44 14.33
CA TRP A 394 5.43 3.88 14.08
C TRP A 394 4.09 4.32 13.50
N ALA A 395 3.59 3.60 12.48
CA ALA A 395 2.29 3.88 11.89
C ALA A 395 1.16 3.78 12.92
N VAL A 396 1.15 2.73 13.75
CA VAL A 396 0.19 2.56 14.86
C VAL A 396 0.21 3.75 15.80
N ARG A 397 1.39 4.23 16.19
CA ARG A 397 1.51 5.38 17.11
C ARG A 397 1.00 6.68 16.52
N ASN A 398 1.32 6.96 15.25
CA ASN A 398 0.84 8.17 14.59
C ASN A 398 -0.69 8.23 14.50
N VAL A 399 -1.34 7.07 14.33
CA VAL A 399 -2.80 6.98 14.37
C VAL A 399 -3.32 7.23 15.79
N ASN A 400 -2.69 6.65 16.81
CA ASN A 400 -3.15 6.74 18.20
C ASN A 400 -3.03 8.12 18.84
N VAL A 401 -2.05 8.94 18.43
CA VAL A 401 -1.95 10.33 18.89
C VAL A 401 -3.25 11.10 18.59
N ASN A 402 -3.96 10.73 17.52
CA ASN A 402 -5.24 11.35 17.17
C ASN A 402 -6.44 10.77 17.92
N LEU A 403 -6.31 9.58 18.51
CA LEU A 403 -7.40 8.87 19.19
C LEU A 403 -7.46 9.14 20.71
N ASN A 404 -6.52 9.91 21.28
CA ASN A 404 -6.40 10.18 22.73
C ASN A 404 -6.35 8.93 23.62
N VAL A 405 -6.06 7.76 23.05
CA VAL A 405 -5.85 6.53 23.82
C VAL A 405 -4.37 6.46 24.18
N SER A 406 -4.03 6.56 25.46
CA SER A 406 -2.65 6.39 25.93
C SER A 406 -2.27 4.91 25.85
N VAL A 407 -1.62 4.54 24.75
CA VAL A 407 -1.34 3.14 24.46
C VAL A 407 -0.07 2.68 25.17
N ASN A 408 -0.25 1.83 26.19
CA ASN A 408 0.84 1.14 26.86
C ASN A 408 1.22 -0.14 26.10
N LEU A 409 1.38 -0.04 24.78
CA LEU A 409 1.96 -1.14 24.01
C LEU A 409 3.44 -1.15 24.38
N ASN A 410 3.87 -2.18 25.13
CA ASN A 410 5.28 -2.56 25.33
C ASN A 410 5.99 -2.94 24.00
N LEU A 411 5.59 -2.36 22.86
CA LEU A 411 6.28 -2.45 21.59
C LEU A 411 7.69 -1.85 21.66
N GLY A 412 7.93 -0.95 22.62
CA GLY A 412 9.28 -0.46 22.96
C GLY A 412 10.26 -1.58 23.30
N SER A 413 9.80 -2.68 23.93
CA SER A 413 10.66 -3.83 24.23
C SER A 413 10.82 -4.79 23.04
N LEU A 414 9.85 -4.84 22.11
CA LEU A 414 9.91 -5.71 20.94
C LEU A 414 11.00 -5.29 19.94
N VAL A 415 11.15 -3.99 19.69
CA VAL A 415 12.09 -3.52 18.67
C VAL A 415 13.56 -3.84 19.06
N PRO A 416 14.05 -3.58 20.29
CA PRO A 416 15.41 -3.91 20.71
C PRO A 416 15.71 -5.41 20.80
N ASP A 417 14.73 -6.22 21.22
CA ASP A 417 14.93 -7.66 21.35
C ASP A 417 14.95 -8.35 19.99
N VAL A 418 14.05 -7.96 19.09
CA VAL A 418 13.97 -8.55 17.76
C VAL A 418 15.12 -8.04 16.88
N ALA A 419 15.53 -6.76 16.99
CA ALA A 419 16.68 -6.21 16.27
C ALA A 419 18.00 -6.95 16.57
N ARG A 420 18.15 -7.54 17.76
CA ARG A 420 19.33 -8.36 18.11
C ARG A 420 19.35 -9.72 17.42
N THR A 421 18.20 -10.24 17.01
CA THR A 421 18.04 -11.61 16.46
C THR A 421 17.75 -11.64 14.96
N GLY A 422 17.63 -10.48 14.31
CA GLY A 422 17.26 -10.38 12.90
C GLY A 422 18.36 -10.85 11.95
N PRO A 423 18.03 -11.57 10.86
CA PRO A 423 19.02 -11.94 9.84
C PRO A 423 19.49 -10.71 9.05
N SER A 424 20.79 -10.63 8.72
CA SER A 424 21.37 -9.51 7.96
C SER A 424 20.72 -9.28 6.59
N ALA A 425 20.09 -10.31 6.01
CA ALA A 425 19.37 -10.25 4.74
C ALA A 425 18.13 -9.32 4.77
N ALA A 426 17.66 -8.90 5.94
CA ALA A 426 16.54 -7.97 6.07
C ALA A 426 16.82 -6.56 5.50
N PHE A 427 18.09 -6.24 5.19
CA PHE A 427 18.56 -4.91 4.75
C PHE A 427 19.00 -4.88 3.29
N ASP A 428 18.72 -5.94 2.53
CA ASP A 428 19.07 -5.98 1.12
C ASP A 428 18.21 -4.98 0.34
N ASN A 429 18.81 -3.96 -0.26
CA ASN A 429 18.13 -2.83 -0.93
C ASN A 429 17.06 -3.27 -1.95
N ALA A 430 17.19 -4.47 -2.52
CA ALA A 430 16.22 -5.03 -3.46
C ALA A 430 14.84 -5.32 -2.83
N ALA A 431 14.77 -5.54 -1.52
CA ALA A 431 13.55 -5.93 -0.82
C ALA A 431 12.64 -4.74 -0.42
N TRP A 432 13.14 -3.51 -0.51
CA TRP A 432 12.50 -2.32 0.07
C TRP A 432 11.62 -1.55 -0.93
N GLY A 433 11.63 -1.95 -2.21
CA GLY A 433 10.80 -1.36 -3.25
C GLY A 433 11.02 0.15 -3.40
N SER A 434 9.92 0.92 -3.37
CA SER A 434 9.93 2.39 -3.47
C SER A 434 10.12 3.12 -2.13
N VAL A 435 10.18 2.40 -1.01
CA VAL A 435 10.31 3.01 0.32
C VAL A 435 11.79 3.30 0.58
N LEU A 436 12.14 4.56 0.84
CA LEU A 436 13.51 4.94 1.15
C LEU A 436 13.90 4.36 2.52
N LEU A 437 15.05 3.69 2.58
CA LEU A 437 15.65 3.14 3.81
C LEU A 437 15.70 4.18 4.95
N VAL A 438 15.89 5.44 4.60
CA VAL A 438 15.88 6.59 5.52
C VAL A 438 14.55 6.74 6.24
N ASP A 439 13.42 6.63 5.55
CA ASP A 439 12.09 6.82 6.16
C ASP A 439 11.78 5.72 7.18
N VAL A 440 12.17 4.48 6.84
CA VAL A 440 12.02 3.32 7.72
C VAL A 440 12.95 3.44 8.93
N MET A 441 14.22 3.81 8.74
CA MET A 441 15.13 4.02 9.86
C MET A 441 14.62 5.17 10.77
N THR A 442 14.08 6.23 10.17
CA THR A 442 13.51 7.38 10.92
C THR A 442 12.35 6.91 11.77
N ALA A 443 11.41 6.17 11.17
CA ALA A 443 10.30 5.53 11.87
C ALA A 443 10.77 4.58 12.99
N THR A 444 11.82 3.79 12.74
CA THR A 444 12.41 2.84 13.71
C THR A 444 12.99 3.55 14.92
N LEU A 445 13.78 4.61 14.69
CA LEU A 445 14.36 5.42 15.74
C LEU A 445 13.28 6.15 16.56
N LEU A 446 12.24 6.66 15.90
CA LEU A 446 11.09 7.27 16.58
C LEU A 446 10.25 6.24 17.34
N ALA A 447 10.12 5.01 16.82
CA ALA A 447 9.45 3.91 17.50
C ALA A 447 10.23 3.44 18.75
N ALA A 448 11.56 3.42 18.70
CA ALA A 448 12.40 3.07 19.84
C ALA A 448 12.51 4.20 20.90
N ARG A 449 12.02 5.40 20.59
CA ARG A 449 12.06 6.56 21.50
C ARG A 449 11.17 6.41 22.73
N CYS A 450 10.12 5.61 22.67
CA CYS A 450 9.03 5.70 23.66
C CYS A 450 9.32 5.10 25.03
N ASP A 451 10.49 4.52 25.25
CA ASP A 451 10.91 4.19 26.61
C ASP A 451 11.44 5.47 27.27
N THR A 452 11.08 5.72 28.53
CA THR A 452 11.52 6.88 29.33
C THR A 452 13.05 7.03 29.45
N ILE A 453 13.80 6.05 28.97
CA ILE A 453 15.25 5.88 29.07
C ILE A 453 15.97 6.36 27.79
N GLY A 454 15.24 6.73 26.72
CA GLY A 454 15.83 7.07 25.43
C GLY A 454 16.32 5.83 24.67
N TRP A 455 17.17 6.01 23.66
CA TRP A 455 17.66 4.89 22.85
C TRP A 455 18.69 4.05 23.59
N SER A 456 18.43 2.73 23.70
CA SER A 456 19.43 1.81 24.25
C SER A 456 20.65 1.71 23.30
N PRO A 457 21.89 1.66 23.83
CA PRO A 457 23.08 1.52 23.00
C PRO A 457 23.04 0.26 22.13
N ALA A 458 22.51 -0.85 22.68
CA ALA A 458 22.39 -2.12 21.97
C ALA A 458 21.43 -2.04 20.78
N PHE A 459 20.32 -1.30 20.90
CA PHE A 459 19.39 -1.09 19.79
C PHE A 459 20.03 -0.26 18.68
N LEU A 460 20.67 0.86 19.02
CA LEU A 460 21.31 1.70 18.01
C LEU A 460 22.48 0.98 17.35
N GLU A 461 23.24 0.17 18.09
CA GLU A 461 24.30 -0.68 17.54
C GLU A 461 23.70 -1.72 16.58
N ALA A 462 22.57 -2.35 16.91
CA ALA A 462 21.90 -3.26 15.99
C ALA A 462 21.44 -2.53 14.70
N CYS A 463 20.78 -1.37 14.83
CA CYS A 463 20.43 -0.53 13.68
C CYS A 463 21.66 -0.18 12.84
N TYR A 464 22.79 0.11 13.49
CA TYR A 464 24.03 0.49 12.82
C TYR A 464 24.73 -0.68 12.14
N VAL A 465 24.81 -1.84 12.78
CA VAL A 465 25.34 -3.09 12.19
C VAL A 465 24.58 -3.45 10.91
N HIS A 466 23.28 -3.13 10.88
CA HIS A 466 22.40 -3.50 9.79
C HIS A 466 22.27 -2.44 8.69
N ALA A 467 22.02 -1.19 9.03
CA ALA A 467 21.83 -0.09 8.07
C ALA A 467 23.14 0.65 7.75
N GLY A 468 24.20 0.42 8.53
CA GLY A 468 25.49 1.09 8.39
C GLY A 468 25.32 2.60 8.34
N LEU A 469 25.89 3.20 7.29
CA LEU A 469 25.87 4.64 7.08
C LEU A 469 24.51 5.17 6.60
N ALA A 470 23.62 4.31 6.10
CA ALA A 470 22.27 4.70 5.73
C ALA A 470 21.38 5.00 6.95
N LEU A 471 21.86 4.70 8.17
CA LEU A 471 21.23 5.13 9.42
C LEU A 471 21.40 6.63 9.69
N LEU A 472 22.46 7.26 9.17
CA LEU A 472 22.81 8.64 9.48
C LEU A 472 21.75 9.67 9.06
N PRO A 473 21.15 9.63 7.85
CA PRO A 473 20.06 10.55 7.47
C PRO A 473 18.87 10.46 8.39
N ALA A 474 18.55 9.25 8.83
CA ALA A 474 17.44 9.02 9.73
C ALA A 474 17.72 9.54 11.13
N LEU A 475 18.93 9.28 11.67
CA LEU A 475 19.35 9.87 12.95
C LEU A 475 19.27 11.39 12.92
N VAL A 476 19.77 12.01 11.83
CA VAL A 476 19.70 13.45 11.61
C VAL A 476 18.26 13.95 11.59
N ALA A 477 17.39 13.31 10.79
CA ALA A 477 15.99 13.70 10.67
C ALA A 477 15.27 13.65 12.03
N VAL A 478 15.51 12.58 12.81
CA VAL A 478 14.91 12.41 14.13
C VAL A 478 15.45 13.41 15.15
N LEU A 479 16.76 13.62 15.19
CA LEU A 479 17.38 14.59 16.10
C LEU A 479 16.94 16.02 15.78
N SER A 480 16.79 16.35 14.50
CA SER A 480 16.30 17.66 14.06
C SER A 480 14.84 17.89 14.46
N ALA A 481 13.99 16.88 14.29
CA ALA A 481 12.58 16.94 14.71
C ALA A 481 12.41 16.93 16.23
N HIS A 482 13.36 16.34 16.96
CA HIS A 482 13.31 16.18 18.41
C HIS A 482 14.65 16.51 19.09
N PRO A 483 15.00 17.81 19.19
CA PRO A 483 16.27 18.24 19.79
C PRO A 483 16.44 17.79 21.24
N SER A 484 15.32 17.55 21.95
CA SER A 484 15.28 17.04 23.32
C SER A 484 15.89 15.65 23.48
N LEU A 485 16.07 14.89 22.40
CA LEU A 485 16.76 13.62 22.46
C LEU A 485 18.26 13.81 22.73
N GLY A 486 18.80 14.99 22.41
CA GLY A 486 20.20 15.33 22.59
C GLY A 486 21.14 14.38 21.83
N ALA A 487 22.37 14.81 21.61
CA ALA A 487 23.44 13.89 21.26
C ALA A 487 23.76 13.03 22.51
N THR A 488 22.90 12.07 22.83
CA THR A 488 23.20 11.05 23.83
C THR A 488 24.55 10.42 23.47
N THR A 489 25.34 10.08 24.48
CA THR A 489 26.68 9.49 24.35
C THR A 489 26.71 8.32 23.36
N ASN A 490 25.58 7.60 23.21
CA ASN A 490 25.40 6.48 22.30
C ASN A 490 25.34 6.91 20.81
N VAL A 491 24.63 7.99 20.49
CA VAL A 491 24.59 8.51 19.12
C VAL A 491 25.98 9.00 18.71
N VAL A 492 26.67 9.69 19.63
CA VAL A 492 28.05 10.12 19.42
C VAL A 492 28.99 8.93 19.22
N ALA A 493 28.84 7.86 20.01
CA ALA A 493 29.65 6.66 19.86
C ALA A 493 29.44 5.97 18.49
N ILE A 494 28.21 5.97 17.97
CA ILE A 494 27.92 5.42 16.63
C ILE A 494 28.47 6.29 15.52
N LEU A 495 28.39 7.61 15.68
CA LEU A 495 29.00 8.58 14.77
C LEU A 495 30.53 8.47 14.76
N GLN A 496 31.13 8.21 15.92
CA GLN A 496 32.57 7.95 16.05
C GLN A 496 32.99 6.62 15.38
N ARG A 497 32.08 5.66 15.23
CA ARG A 497 32.30 4.39 14.51
C ARG A 497 32.06 4.46 13.00
N ALA A 498 31.36 5.50 12.52
CA ALA A 498 31.08 5.73 11.09
C ALA A 498 32.31 5.55 10.16
N PRO A 499 33.52 6.04 10.53
CA PRO A 499 34.74 5.83 9.75
C PRO A 499 35.17 4.36 9.63
N GLU A 500 35.01 3.56 10.67
CA GLU A 500 35.40 2.14 10.65
C GLU A 500 34.53 1.32 9.69
N VAL A 501 33.24 1.66 9.57
CA VAL A 501 32.32 1.01 8.62
C VAL A 501 32.57 1.48 7.20
N LEU A 502 32.92 2.76 6.99
CA LEU A 502 33.44 3.24 5.70
C LEU A 502 34.64 2.40 5.24
N ARG A 503 35.57 2.06 6.16
CA ARG A 503 36.73 1.22 5.86
C ARG A 503 36.34 -0.20 5.40
N ARG A 504 35.26 -0.79 5.96
CA ARG A 504 34.85 -2.18 5.67
C ARG A 504 33.91 -2.33 4.48
N ALA A 505 33.03 -1.35 4.23
CA ALA A 505 31.92 -1.49 3.30
C ALA A 505 32.22 -1.07 1.85
N THR A 506 33.28 -0.29 1.60
CA THR A 506 33.64 0.14 0.24
C THR A 506 34.76 -0.72 -0.36
N PRO A 507 34.47 -1.57 -1.38
CA PRO A 507 35.53 -2.11 -2.21
C PRO A 507 36.27 -0.95 -2.90
N PRO A 508 37.59 -1.04 -3.09
CA PRO A 508 38.44 0.08 -3.49
C PRO A 508 38.09 0.72 -4.84
N ASP A 509 37.30 0.06 -5.69
CA ASP A 509 37.48 0.23 -7.13
C ASP A 509 36.32 0.73 -7.98
N THR A 510 35.16 1.24 -7.51
CA THR A 510 34.19 1.70 -8.55
C THR A 510 33.19 2.83 -8.30
N ILE A 511 32.61 3.06 -7.11
CA ILE A 511 31.52 4.07 -7.01
C ILE A 511 31.60 4.86 -5.69
N GLY A 512 32.80 5.36 -5.37
CA GLY A 512 33.06 6.04 -4.10
C GLY A 512 32.59 7.50 -4.03
N HIS A 513 32.46 8.22 -5.14
CA HIS A 513 32.32 9.69 -5.07
C HIS A 513 30.93 10.18 -4.63
N LEU A 514 29.84 9.62 -5.17
CA LEU A 514 28.47 10.04 -4.83
C LEU A 514 28.01 9.59 -3.43
N ALA A 515 28.38 8.36 -3.02
CA ALA A 515 28.09 7.88 -1.67
C ALA A 515 28.81 8.73 -0.61
N ARG A 516 30.03 9.20 -0.92
CA ARG A 516 30.85 10.01 -0.02
C ARG A 516 30.35 11.45 0.13
N ASP A 517 29.82 12.08 -0.93
CA ASP A 517 29.22 13.43 -0.82
C ASP A 517 27.95 13.44 0.04
N VAL A 518 27.12 12.39 -0.07
CA VAL A 518 25.91 12.24 0.77
C VAL A 518 26.28 11.96 2.23
N GLN A 519 27.25 11.06 2.46
CA GLN A 519 27.81 10.79 3.80
C GLN A 519 28.43 12.04 4.44
N LEU A 520 28.99 12.93 3.61
CA LEU A 520 29.53 14.19 4.06
C LEU A 520 28.45 15.15 4.55
N HIS A 521 27.40 15.36 3.76
CA HIS A 521 26.29 16.23 4.13
C HIS A 521 25.66 15.78 5.44
N LEU A 522 25.59 14.47 5.66
CA LEU A 522 25.06 13.86 6.88
C LEU A 522 25.94 14.07 8.11
N LEU A 523 27.26 13.93 7.97
CA LEU A 523 28.20 14.21 9.05
C LEU A 523 28.15 15.70 9.46
N LEU A 524 27.84 16.57 8.50
CA LEU A 524 27.67 18.00 8.71
C LEU A 524 26.37 18.34 9.46
N THR A 525 25.23 17.76 9.09
CA THR A 525 23.97 17.97 9.83
C THR A 525 24.01 17.40 11.24
N VAL A 526 24.79 16.34 11.46
CA VAL A 526 25.09 15.81 12.80
C VAL A 526 25.85 16.83 13.65
N LEU A 527 26.89 17.46 13.09
CA LEU A 527 27.71 18.46 13.79
C LEU A 527 26.91 19.68 14.20
N GLU A 528 25.93 20.11 13.40
CA GLU A 528 24.98 21.18 13.74
C GLU A 528 24.09 20.82 14.94
N GLY A 529 23.78 19.54 15.14
CA GLY A 529 22.95 19.03 16.24
C GLY A 529 23.72 18.74 17.54
N MET A 530 25.06 18.82 17.56
CA MET A 530 25.86 18.49 18.73
C MET A 530 25.94 19.67 19.72
N PRO A 531 25.48 19.50 20.98
CA PRO A 531 25.44 20.60 21.95
C PRO A 531 26.77 20.87 22.66
N SER A 532 27.77 19.96 22.56
CA SER A 532 29.03 20.10 23.30
C SER A 532 30.25 20.15 22.38
N THR A 533 31.08 21.16 22.62
CA THR A 533 32.37 21.40 21.94
C THR A 533 33.36 20.26 22.11
N GLY A 534 33.34 19.56 23.25
CA GLY A 534 34.21 18.41 23.51
C GLY A 534 33.90 17.17 22.66
N GLN A 535 32.63 16.95 22.32
CA GLN A 535 32.24 15.84 21.43
C GLN A 535 32.64 16.11 19.98
N ILE A 536 32.59 17.38 19.54
CA ILE A 536 33.08 17.81 18.22
C ILE A 536 34.58 17.54 18.11
N ASP A 537 35.36 17.87 19.14
CA ASP A 537 36.81 17.59 19.18
C ASP A 537 37.13 16.10 19.13
N ALA A 538 36.35 15.27 19.85
CA ALA A 538 36.51 13.82 19.84
C ALA A 538 36.19 13.22 18.45
N LEU A 539 35.09 13.66 17.83
CA LEU A 539 34.71 13.22 16.48
C LEU A 539 35.77 13.61 15.45
N VAL A 540 36.25 14.86 15.50
CA VAL A 540 37.34 15.36 14.64
C VAL A 540 38.60 14.52 14.83
N THR A 541 38.94 14.16 16.08
CA THR A 541 40.13 13.34 16.37
C THR A 541 39.99 11.93 15.81
N SER A 542 38.83 11.28 15.98
CA SER A 542 38.55 9.96 15.39
C SER A 542 38.59 10.01 13.86
N LEU A 543 38.02 11.05 13.26
CA LEU A 543 37.97 11.22 11.81
C LEU A 543 39.38 11.42 11.24
N LEU A 544 40.22 12.22 11.91
CA LEU A 544 41.62 12.41 11.54
C LEU A 544 42.45 11.13 11.68
N HIS A 545 42.29 10.40 12.79
CA HIS A 545 42.97 9.13 13.02
C HIS A 545 42.64 8.11 11.92
N GLU A 546 41.40 8.12 11.44
CA GLU A 546 40.93 7.19 10.41
C GLU A 546 41.36 7.58 9.00
N LEU A 547 41.57 8.87 8.74
CA LEU A 547 42.13 9.36 7.49
C LEU A 547 43.66 9.22 7.41
N ASP A 548 44.32 8.98 8.54
CA ASP A 548 45.77 8.81 8.62
C ASP A 548 46.23 7.50 7.96
N GLY A 549 47.29 7.56 7.15
CA GLY A 549 47.86 6.39 6.46
C GLY A 549 47.06 5.78 5.30
N MET A 550 45.88 6.31 4.95
CA MET A 550 45.08 5.75 3.85
C MET A 550 45.58 6.25 2.47
N PRO A 551 45.75 5.39 1.46
CA PRO A 551 46.26 5.80 0.13
C PRO A 551 45.32 6.76 -0.64
N TRP A 552 44.04 6.82 -0.25
CA TRP A 552 43.04 7.76 -0.76
C TRP A 552 42.81 8.98 0.14
N ALA A 553 43.61 9.12 1.20
CA ALA A 553 43.50 10.19 2.19
C ALA A 553 43.33 11.55 1.51
N LEU A 554 44.17 11.90 0.53
CA LEU A 554 44.13 13.22 -0.10
C LEU A 554 42.75 13.61 -0.68
N HIS A 555 42.01 12.68 -1.28
CA HIS A 555 40.65 12.95 -1.78
C HIS A 555 39.62 13.07 -0.65
N ALA A 556 39.76 12.30 0.42
CA ALA A 556 38.91 12.42 1.59
C ALA A 556 39.22 13.68 2.42
N TYR A 557 40.48 14.05 2.57
CA TYR A 557 40.92 15.33 3.12
C TYR A 557 40.30 16.49 2.34
N ARG A 558 40.31 16.41 0.99
CA ARG A 558 39.68 17.42 0.12
C ARG A 558 38.18 17.51 0.25
N ALA A 559 37.49 16.37 0.23
CA ALA A 559 36.04 16.35 0.31
C ALA A 559 35.53 16.71 1.72
N VAL A 560 36.19 16.22 2.77
CA VAL A 560 35.70 16.26 4.16
C VAL A 560 36.28 17.45 4.92
N ILE A 561 37.60 17.54 5.00
CA ILE A 561 38.24 18.49 5.92
C ILE A 561 38.15 19.92 5.40
N TYR A 562 38.31 20.13 4.09
CA TYR A 562 38.16 21.48 3.54
C TYR A 562 36.74 22.00 3.63
N ARG A 563 35.71 21.18 3.42
CA ARG A 563 34.32 21.61 3.63
C ARG A 563 33.99 21.86 5.10
N LEU A 564 34.51 21.04 6.04
CA LEU A 564 34.38 21.30 7.48
C LEU A 564 35.00 22.65 7.86
N LEU A 565 36.20 22.94 7.35
CA LEU A 565 36.91 24.20 7.61
C LEU A 565 36.28 25.41 6.90
N ALA A 566 35.72 25.23 5.70
CA ALA A 566 35.14 26.32 4.91
C ALA A 566 33.71 26.66 5.34
N SER A 567 32.86 25.65 5.51
CA SER A 567 31.42 25.84 5.72
C SER A 567 31.01 25.82 7.20
N PHE A 568 31.81 25.23 8.09
CA PHE A 568 31.44 24.97 9.49
C PHE A 568 32.48 25.41 10.52
N SER A 569 33.38 26.33 10.13
CA SER A 569 34.41 26.89 11.02
C SER A 569 33.86 27.45 12.34
N HIS A 570 32.61 27.92 12.34
CA HIS A 570 31.93 28.49 13.50
C HIS A 570 31.49 27.43 14.54
N LEU A 571 31.27 26.17 14.12
CA LEU A 571 30.90 25.06 15.01
C LEU A 571 32.12 24.35 15.60
N LEU A 572 33.26 24.46 14.94
CA LEU A 572 34.50 23.81 15.37
C LEU A 572 35.18 24.61 16.48
N THR A 573 35.65 23.92 17.52
CA THR A 573 36.51 24.56 18.52
C THR A 573 37.81 25.04 17.88
N PRO A 574 38.51 26.03 18.47
CA PRO A 574 39.84 26.42 18.00
C PRO A 574 40.82 25.24 17.92
N HIS A 575 40.68 24.26 18.82
CA HIS A 575 41.54 23.07 18.89
C HIS A 575 41.24 22.06 17.76
N ALA A 576 39.96 21.74 17.52
CA ALA A 576 39.55 20.94 16.38
C ALA A 576 39.97 21.58 15.05
N ARG A 577 39.78 22.90 14.89
CA ARG A 577 40.23 23.64 13.70
C ARG A 577 41.73 23.49 13.48
N LEU A 578 42.52 23.72 14.54
CA LEU A 578 43.98 23.60 14.47
C LEU A 578 44.40 22.18 14.04
N ARG A 579 43.80 21.14 14.62
CA ARG A 579 44.10 19.74 14.26
C ARG A 579 43.72 19.40 12.82
N LEU A 580 42.53 19.80 12.37
CA LEU A 580 42.09 19.59 10.99
C LEU A 580 43.05 20.25 9.99
N VAL A 581 43.49 21.48 10.29
CA VAL A 581 44.43 22.21 9.45
C VAL A 581 45.82 21.56 9.46
N GLN A 582 46.32 21.13 10.63
CA GLN A 582 47.60 20.42 10.74
C GLN A 582 47.59 19.10 9.97
N ALA A 583 46.49 18.36 10.02
CA ALA A 583 46.36 17.12 9.28
C ALA A 583 46.26 17.36 7.76
N CYS A 584 45.57 18.43 7.32
CA CYS A 584 45.58 18.87 5.93
C CYS A 584 46.99 19.19 5.43
N LEU A 585 47.77 19.90 6.25
CA LEU A 585 49.17 20.23 6.00
C LEU A 585 50.02 18.98 5.84
N GLN A 586 50.00 18.08 6.82
CA GLN A 586 50.75 16.83 6.80
C GLN A 586 50.39 15.94 5.60
N SER A 587 49.10 15.86 5.26
CA SER A 587 48.63 15.13 4.08
C SER A 587 49.14 15.75 2.77
N HIS A 588 49.21 17.09 2.69
CA HIS A 588 49.77 17.79 1.53
C HIS A 588 51.29 17.61 1.43
N GLU A 589 52.01 17.74 2.53
CA GLU A 589 53.45 17.47 2.59
C GLU A 589 53.78 16.03 2.15
N ALA A 590 53.02 15.05 2.64
CA ALA A 590 53.17 13.65 2.22
C ALA A 590 52.84 13.45 0.73
N ALA A 591 51.82 14.12 0.20
CA ALA A 591 51.45 14.06 -1.22
C ALA A 591 52.47 14.75 -2.13
N LEU A 592 53.13 15.82 -1.67
CA LEU A 592 54.19 16.53 -2.40
C LEU A 592 55.45 15.68 -2.58
N GLN A 593 55.68 14.69 -1.71
CA GLN A 593 56.79 13.74 -1.87
C GLN A 593 56.52 12.64 -2.91
N VAL A 594 55.30 12.53 -3.45
CA VAL A 594 54.94 11.56 -4.49
C VAL A 594 54.89 12.26 -5.86
N PRO A 595 55.73 11.88 -6.84
CA PRO A 595 55.81 12.61 -8.10
C PRO A 595 54.65 12.25 -9.04
N ARG A 596 53.53 12.99 -9.04
CA ARG A 596 52.55 12.99 -10.16
C ARG A 596 51.80 14.31 -10.40
N ARG A 597 51.41 14.44 -11.68
CA ARG A 597 50.78 15.53 -12.43
C ARG A 597 49.36 15.90 -11.93
N GLY A 598 49.09 17.20 -11.90
CA GLY A 598 47.73 17.77 -11.96
C GLY A 598 47.06 17.98 -10.61
N LEU A 599 47.41 19.06 -9.91
CA LEU A 599 46.60 19.65 -8.84
C LEU A 599 45.62 20.66 -9.48
N ALA A 600 44.34 20.33 -9.55
CA ALA A 600 43.29 21.32 -9.79
C ALA A 600 43.04 22.09 -8.49
N MET A 601 43.17 23.42 -8.54
CA MET A 601 43.17 24.35 -7.40
C MET A 601 41.78 24.98 -7.16
N ASP A 602 40.69 24.27 -7.47
CA ASP A 602 39.35 24.88 -7.43
C ASP A 602 38.72 24.96 -6.02
N ASP A 603 39.31 24.37 -4.97
CA ASP A 603 38.59 24.19 -3.68
C ASP A 603 39.23 24.80 -2.42
N LEU A 604 40.30 25.60 -2.52
CA LEU A 604 40.98 26.15 -1.32
C LEU A 604 40.71 27.65 -1.11
N TYR A 605 39.51 27.96 -0.61
CA TYR A 605 39.26 29.18 0.15
C TYR A 605 38.85 28.83 1.58
N VAL A 606 39.82 28.86 2.49
CA VAL A 606 39.56 28.69 3.92
C VAL A 606 39.36 30.08 4.54
N ALA A 607 38.11 30.46 4.80
CA ALA A 607 37.75 31.75 5.40
C ALA A 607 37.98 31.75 6.94
N CYS A 608 39.19 31.42 7.37
CA CYS A 608 39.55 31.35 8.78
C CYS A 608 40.92 32.00 9.00
N ASP A 609 40.97 33.02 9.87
CA ASP A 609 42.18 33.80 10.16
C ASP A 609 43.05 33.19 11.26
N CYS A 610 42.85 31.92 11.62
CA CYS A 610 43.67 31.30 12.66
C CYS A 610 45.10 31.04 12.16
N VAL A 611 46.08 31.11 13.07
CA VAL A 611 47.52 30.94 12.78
C VAL A 611 47.81 29.70 11.93
N ALA A 612 47.05 28.63 12.12
CA ALA A 612 47.19 27.40 11.35
C ALA A 612 46.73 27.55 9.89
N CYS A 613 45.58 28.18 9.64
CA CYS A 613 45.06 28.44 8.30
C CYS A 613 45.98 29.40 7.54
N THR A 614 46.50 30.42 8.22
CA THR A 614 47.52 31.34 7.68
C THR A 614 48.81 30.59 7.34
N ARG A 615 49.20 29.60 8.15
CA ARG A 615 50.35 28.74 7.89
C ARG A 615 50.13 27.75 6.75
N LEU A 616 48.95 27.12 6.64
CA LEU A 616 48.55 26.29 5.49
C LEU A 616 48.55 27.08 4.18
N HIS A 617 48.02 28.31 4.22
CA HIS A 617 48.08 29.23 3.09
C HIS A 617 49.54 29.62 2.77
N GLY A 618 50.34 29.87 3.80
CA GLY A 618 51.77 30.16 3.68
C GLY A 618 52.59 29.01 3.09
N GLU A 619 52.41 27.78 3.53
CA GLU A 619 53.17 26.60 3.08
C GLU A 619 52.77 26.17 1.65
N LEU A 620 51.49 26.26 1.28
CA LEU A 620 51.03 26.05 -0.09
C LEU A 620 51.63 27.09 -1.07
N LEU A 621 51.84 28.32 -0.60
CA LEU A 621 52.43 29.41 -1.40
C LEU A 621 53.96 29.48 -1.29
N ALA A 622 54.58 28.83 -0.30
CA ALA A 622 56.02 28.83 -0.05
C ALA A 622 56.79 27.74 -0.80
N SER A 623 56.10 26.79 -1.45
CA SER A 623 56.71 25.87 -2.39
C SER A 623 57.33 26.65 -3.57
N ASP A 624 58.64 26.53 -3.79
CA ASP A 624 59.40 27.16 -4.90
C ASP A 624 58.97 26.67 -6.30
N MET A 625 58.00 25.75 -6.37
CA MET A 625 57.48 25.21 -7.61
C MET A 625 56.54 26.21 -8.27
N ARG A 626 56.94 26.76 -9.43
CA ARG A 626 55.99 27.44 -10.32
C ARG A 626 54.88 26.46 -10.71
N CYS A 627 53.66 26.71 -10.22
CA CYS A 627 52.54 25.83 -10.44
C CYS A 627 51.80 26.28 -11.71
N LEU A 628 51.82 25.42 -12.73
CA LEU A 628 51.10 25.63 -13.97
C LEU A 628 49.67 25.10 -13.78
N LEU A 629 48.70 26.00 -13.80
CA LEU A 629 47.29 25.69 -13.62
C LEU A 629 46.66 25.42 -14.99
N SER A 630 46.32 24.16 -15.23
CA SER A 630 45.62 23.71 -16.44
C SER A 630 44.16 23.45 -16.09
N MET A 631 43.24 24.19 -16.70
CA MET A 631 41.80 24.08 -16.45
C MET A 631 41.02 23.96 -17.75
N SER A 632 40.05 23.05 -17.78
CA SER A 632 39.07 22.95 -18.86
C SER A 632 37.76 23.63 -18.45
N GLY A 633 37.64 24.94 -18.64
CA GLY A 633 36.41 25.70 -18.38
C GLY A 633 36.62 27.19 -18.06
N PRO A 634 35.54 27.96 -17.81
CA PRO A 634 35.63 29.36 -17.41
C PRO A 634 36.25 29.50 -16.01
N VAL A 635 37.29 30.33 -15.88
CA VAL A 635 38.05 30.50 -14.63
C VAL A 635 37.27 31.40 -13.64
N PRO A 636 36.98 30.94 -12.41
CA PRO A 636 36.30 31.75 -11.39
C PRO A 636 37.05 33.04 -11.02
N ARG A 637 36.30 34.10 -10.68
CA ARG A 637 36.84 35.45 -10.44
C ARG A 637 37.82 35.51 -9.25
N CYS A 638 37.58 34.71 -8.21
CA CYS A 638 38.46 34.57 -7.05
C CYS A 638 39.83 33.95 -7.44
N LEU A 639 39.83 32.95 -8.33
CA LEU A 639 41.05 32.30 -8.80
C LEU A 639 41.89 33.25 -9.68
N ARG A 640 41.24 34.04 -10.53
CA ARG A 640 41.92 35.11 -11.30
C ARG A 640 42.60 36.13 -10.39
N GLN A 641 41.93 36.52 -9.30
CA GLN A 641 42.49 37.46 -8.32
C GLN A 641 43.69 36.86 -7.58
N LEU A 642 43.63 35.57 -7.23
CA LEU A 642 44.72 34.84 -6.59
C LEU A 642 45.94 34.73 -7.52
N VAL A 643 45.74 34.37 -8.79
CA VAL A 643 46.81 34.34 -9.81
C VAL A 643 47.39 35.72 -10.05
N LEU A 644 46.57 36.78 -10.05
CA LEU A 644 47.03 38.17 -10.14
C LEU A 644 47.89 38.58 -8.95
N ASN A 645 47.48 38.21 -7.75
CA ASN A 645 48.19 38.56 -6.51
C ASN A 645 49.49 37.76 -6.32
N HIS A 646 49.67 36.66 -7.04
CA HIS A 646 50.81 35.73 -6.94
C HIS A 646 51.33 35.30 -8.32
N ASN A 647 51.43 36.26 -9.25
CA ASN A 647 51.78 36.04 -10.66
C ASN A 647 53.24 35.61 -10.89
N ASP A 648 54.09 35.74 -9.86
CA ASP A 648 55.47 35.27 -9.82
C ASP A 648 55.56 33.74 -9.65
N ARG A 649 54.47 33.11 -9.16
CA ARG A 649 54.43 31.69 -8.75
C ARG A 649 53.33 30.88 -9.42
N LEU A 650 52.22 31.49 -9.80
CA LEU A 650 51.07 30.84 -10.43
C LEU A 650 50.91 31.29 -11.88
N LEU A 651 50.82 30.34 -12.82
CA LEU A 651 50.63 30.61 -14.26
C LEU A 651 49.45 29.79 -14.79
N LEU A 652 48.51 30.44 -15.47
CA LEU A 652 47.40 29.77 -16.18
C LEU A 652 47.86 29.35 -17.58
N GLU A 653 47.78 28.06 -17.89
CA GLU A 653 48.33 27.48 -19.12
C GLU A 653 47.50 27.84 -20.38
N HIS A 654 46.17 27.83 -20.26
CA HIS A 654 45.28 28.20 -21.36
C HIS A 654 43.89 28.62 -20.86
N GLU A 655 43.42 29.80 -21.27
CA GLU A 655 42.03 30.21 -21.11
C GLU A 655 41.29 29.89 -22.42
N CYS A 656 40.55 28.77 -22.45
CA CYS A 656 39.81 28.39 -23.64
C CYS A 656 38.60 29.33 -23.83
N ALA A 657 38.74 30.29 -24.76
CA ALA A 657 37.69 31.23 -25.11
C ALA A 657 36.59 30.58 -25.98
N THR A 658 35.91 29.53 -25.47
CA THR A 658 34.73 28.96 -26.13
C THR A 658 33.64 28.57 -25.13
N SER A 659 32.97 29.56 -24.56
CA SER A 659 31.50 29.58 -24.45
C SER A 659 31.07 30.91 -23.86
N TYR A 660 30.69 31.83 -24.75
CA TYR A 660 29.61 32.82 -24.63
C TYR A 660 29.85 33.86 -25.73
N ARG A 661 29.02 33.82 -26.78
CA ARG A 661 28.91 34.95 -27.71
C ARG A 661 28.46 36.16 -26.90
N VAL A 662 29.19 37.27 -27.00
CA VAL A 662 28.73 38.57 -27.58
C VAL A 662 29.99 39.36 -27.99
N ARG A 663 29.95 39.88 -29.24
CA ARG A 663 30.99 40.64 -29.96
C ARG A 663 31.40 41.95 -29.27
N LYS A 664 32.70 42.29 -29.32
CA LYS A 664 33.28 43.31 -30.23
C LYS A 664 34.81 43.30 -30.19
N THR A 665 35.39 43.45 -31.38
CA THR A 665 36.79 43.27 -31.78
C THR A 665 37.63 44.56 -31.66
N LEU A 666 38.97 44.40 -31.87
CA LEU A 666 40.07 45.35 -32.19
C LEU A 666 40.89 45.81 -30.95
N LEU A 667 42.23 45.76 -30.88
CA LEU A 667 43.39 45.55 -31.78
C LEU A 667 44.55 45.07 -30.87
N SER A 668 45.27 43.98 -31.17
CA SER A 668 46.55 43.88 -31.90
C SER A 668 47.77 44.67 -31.35
N VAL A 669 48.87 43.92 -31.24
CA VAL A 669 50.29 44.31 -31.47
C VAL A 669 51.09 44.91 -30.30
N VAL A 670 51.87 44.01 -29.67
CA VAL A 670 53.35 43.98 -29.55
C VAL A 670 54.12 45.29 -29.32
N GLN A 671 55.01 45.20 -28.31
CA GLN A 671 56.20 45.98 -27.99
C GLN A 671 56.04 47.40 -27.43
N THR A 672 56.63 47.60 -26.25
CA THR A 672 57.40 48.81 -25.97
C THR A 672 58.73 48.43 -25.34
N ALA A 673 59.83 48.76 -26.02
CA ALA A 673 61.02 49.26 -25.37
C ALA A 673 60.98 50.80 -25.46
N ASN A 674 61.14 51.43 -24.29
CA ASN A 674 61.50 52.83 -24.01
C ASN A 674 60.47 53.95 -24.30
N GLY A 675 60.28 54.82 -23.29
CA GLY A 675 59.32 55.94 -23.19
C GLY A 675 59.74 57.20 -23.95
N PRO A 676 59.55 58.45 -23.44
CA PRO A 676 58.75 58.96 -22.32
C PRO A 676 57.61 59.92 -22.79
N ASP A 677 56.80 60.39 -21.83
CA ASP A 677 55.89 61.56 -21.88
C ASP A 677 54.89 61.73 -23.06
N GLY A 678 53.61 61.91 -22.73
CA GLY A 678 52.67 62.50 -23.70
C GLY A 678 51.21 62.17 -23.46
N ASP A 679 50.65 62.85 -22.47
CA ASP A 679 49.28 62.80 -21.98
C ASP A 679 48.24 63.41 -22.96
N LEU A 680 46.94 63.37 -22.60
CA LEU A 680 45.85 64.30 -23.03
C LEU A 680 44.69 63.86 -23.96
N ARG A 681 44.33 62.57 -24.07
CA ARG A 681 42.98 62.22 -24.63
C ARG A 681 42.12 61.23 -23.83
N ARG A 682 42.61 60.66 -22.72
CA ARG A 682 41.85 59.68 -21.92
C ARG A 682 41.07 60.24 -20.73
N VAL A 683 41.29 61.51 -20.34
CA VAL A 683 40.63 62.12 -19.17
C VAL A 683 39.20 62.63 -19.50
N ALA A 684 38.81 62.74 -20.77
CA ALA A 684 37.46 63.19 -21.15
C ALA A 684 36.40 62.08 -21.14
N ALA A 685 36.76 60.81 -21.35
CA ALA A 685 35.79 59.71 -21.47
C ALA A 685 35.40 59.05 -20.12
N LEU A 686 36.11 59.36 -19.04
CA LEU A 686 35.86 58.80 -17.69
C LEU A 686 35.01 59.70 -16.79
N ARG A 687 34.65 60.92 -17.24
CA ARG A 687 33.72 61.80 -16.51
C ARG A 687 32.25 61.61 -16.85
N GLU A 688 31.93 60.92 -17.94
CA GLU A 688 30.53 60.70 -18.38
C GLU A 688 29.91 59.39 -17.85
N LEU A 689 30.70 58.52 -17.23
CA LEU A 689 30.21 57.25 -16.66
C LEU A 689 29.89 57.32 -15.15
N LYS A 690 30.13 58.47 -14.50
CA LYS A 690 29.94 58.66 -13.05
C LYS A 690 28.60 59.33 -12.69
N THR A 691 27.75 59.62 -13.67
CA THR A 691 26.48 60.34 -13.49
C THR A 691 25.21 59.49 -13.71
N THR A 692 25.33 58.19 -14.01
CA THR A 692 24.17 57.35 -14.42
C THR A 692 23.88 56.15 -13.52
N THR A 693 24.47 56.06 -12.33
CA THR A 693 24.24 54.92 -11.41
C THR A 693 24.03 55.35 -9.97
N LEU A 694 23.15 56.34 -9.77
CA LEU A 694 22.66 56.78 -8.46
C LEU A 694 21.13 56.98 -8.48
N GLN A 695 20.39 56.00 -9.01
CA GLN A 695 18.92 56.10 -9.09
C GLN A 695 18.14 54.76 -8.98
N ALA A 696 18.70 53.72 -8.37
CA ALA A 696 17.96 52.46 -8.17
C ALA A 696 18.27 51.79 -6.82
N LEU A 697 18.02 52.51 -5.73
CA LEU A 697 17.84 51.93 -4.39
C LEU A 697 16.62 52.60 -3.74
N GLN A 698 15.44 52.02 -3.97
CA GLN A 698 14.28 52.20 -3.11
C GLN A 698 13.83 50.81 -2.61
N PRO A 699 13.55 50.65 -1.29
CA PRO A 699 13.01 49.41 -0.74
C PRO A 699 11.48 49.33 -0.91
N PRO A 700 10.88 48.13 -1.03
CA PRO A 700 9.44 48.00 -1.13
C PRO A 700 8.74 48.19 0.24
N ALA A 701 7.56 48.81 0.16
CA ALA A 701 6.77 49.29 1.29
C ALA A 701 6.11 48.19 2.15
N LYS A 702 6.01 48.51 3.44
CA LYS A 702 5.27 47.79 4.49
C LYS A 702 3.77 47.72 4.16
N ARG A 703 3.17 46.52 4.19
CA ARG A 703 1.71 46.35 4.29
C ARG A 703 1.29 46.22 5.75
N ARG A 704 0.48 47.18 6.22
CA ARG A 704 -0.26 47.15 7.48
C ARG A 704 -1.51 46.26 7.30
N TRP A 705 -1.75 45.38 8.27
CA TRP A 705 -3.05 44.75 8.49
C TRP A 705 -3.87 45.62 9.45
N LEU A 706 -5.12 45.92 9.07
CA LEU A 706 -6.12 46.59 9.88
C LEU A 706 -7.25 45.59 10.17
N TRP A 707 -7.62 45.51 11.44
CA TRP A 707 -8.83 44.87 11.93
C TRP A 707 -10.07 45.72 11.63
N PHE A 708 -11.22 45.08 11.39
CA PHE A 708 -12.55 45.34 12.01
C PHE A 708 -13.66 44.60 11.24
N PHE A 709 -14.15 43.46 11.76
CA PHE A 709 -15.43 43.28 12.46
C PHE A 709 -15.59 41.82 12.88
#